data_AF-A0A2Z2MGF3-F1
#
_entry.id   AF-A0A2Z2MGF3-F1
#
_cell.length_a   1.000
_cell.length_b   1.000
_cell.length_c   1.000
_cell.angle_alpha   90.00
_cell.angle_beta   90.00
_cell.angle_gamma   90.00
#
_symmetry.space_group_name_H-M   'P 1'
#
loop_
_entity.id
_entity.type
_entity.pdbx_description
1 polymer ?
#
loop_
_entity_poly.entity_id
_entity_poly.type
_entity_poly.pdbx_seq_one_letter_code
_entity_poly.pdbx_strand_id
1 'polypeptide(L)'
;MLFLYAMNKPRRGYARKDSEEIKSVPSPVVRDIFLYGVPYFNGGLFSPVEIAGVNLDEIITEIDDKLLSEIVLGFFEAYNFTVTEETPYEVEVAVDPAMLGKIYESLIAAEEQAGSEEERRASGIFYTPRSEVDFMCRMAVYEYLERNTKLDKEILRKFIFTPSYDWDPNSLTWGEIEEIEKALKDVKIVDPAAGSGAFLVGMYHLLIELYEKLTEDSKITYKKKLEIIRDNIYGVDIKDWAIRVAKLRLWLALIEGEGKIPNEPILPNLETKLAVGDSLAPPHFVLKIGGRKKVIEIPLAKFRESLKLLWARTGASEAIVSYKELVRKYFMGEKINGKPVTLKDIQDAKWGALQEFLESALNEEMKAKEKKEIRLLLEAVSKQDYSTLEKPPFIWELDFPDVMLEKKGFDIVIANPPYVRQEKIYPEYYDLAEFQMLPKKEQEKLKKDYKNKIKAHMETILREKFKWETTLPGRSDLYAYFFIQAVNLLNPNGSLVFITSNSWLDVDFGKALQEFFIRATYLKAVIDYTKRSFEQADVNTVITVLTRKPAKLFNLLDEKSFTNFVLLKRDFDWVGEKLVEKILKPYFEEKGVEIFGGIVHSYEDDEVRVRTVREIELAKMGGFKVREFLKGTYTLQGEYSGMKWGGILIRAPKIFYVILDKGKGKLVRLGEIAEVRRGFTTGANEFFYLEPIKNPKEWPICPVCGRVHEPGEGLVAVRNKAGWEGYIEEEFLRPVVKSPQEIKTYVIRPEDLKLRVFLCNLSKEALKRAGKVHALEYIEWGESRGYQNRPTTRSRTLWWDLGVREPSHILIPERYWNTYKIALNTAQALENKNLYGVRLDESNIDTTMGYLASTILPLFLELYGRSNLGEGVLDIDVYMSQEILVLHIDDVDRAEKLHWLLMKLANRPIKSIFEELGLPKPNRDFSNVKPEDVSIGRVLPDRRELDRVIFEALGLTEEEQLEVYRAVVELVKARLVKARTFSKKGKR
;
A
#
# COMPACT_ATOMS: atom_id res chain seq x y z
N MET A 1 37.19 -18.70 16.87
CA MET A 1 38.06 -19.51 15.98
C MET A 1 37.71 -21.00 15.90
N LEU A 2 37.88 -21.81 16.96
CA LEU A 2 37.70 -23.28 16.87
C LEU A 2 36.28 -23.72 16.48
N PHE A 3 35.25 -22.99 16.89
CA PHE A 3 33.88 -23.19 16.42
C PHE A 3 33.77 -23.01 14.90
N LEU A 4 34.23 -21.88 14.36
CA LEU A 4 34.24 -21.62 12.92
C LEU A 4 35.02 -22.69 12.15
N TYR A 5 36.18 -23.12 12.66
CA TYR A 5 36.93 -24.23 12.07
C TYR A 5 36.10 -25.52 12.04
N ALA A 6 35.54 -25.92 13.17
CA ALA A 6 34.81 -27.18 13.30
C ALA A 6 33.52 -27.19 12.49
N MET A 7 32.81 -26.06 12.43
CA MET A 7 31.60 -25.87 11.62
C MET A 7 31.88 -25.90 10.11
N ASN A 8 33.08 -25.52 9.68
CA ASN A 8 33.44 -25.45 8.26
C ASN A 8 34.29 -26.63 7.75
N LYS A 9 34.66 -27.59 8.61
CA LYS A 9 35.41 -28.79 8.21
C LYS A 9 34.76 -30.10 8.69
N PRO A 10 34.55 -31.08 7.79
CA PRO A 10 33.99 -32.37 8.15
C PRO A 10 34.96 -33.18 9.01
N ARG A 11 34.42 -34.10 9.81
CA ARG A 11 35.25 -35.07 10.55
C ARG A 11 35.81 -36.12 9.59
N ARG A 12 37.05 -36.54 9.80
CA ARG A 12 37.63 -37.70 9.11
C ARG A 12 37.35 -38.95 9.95
N GLY A 13 36.28 -39.68 9.62
CA GLY A 13 35.77 -40.76 10.46
C GLY A 13 34.99 -40.21 11.66
N TYR A 14 35.33 -40.65 12.88
CA TYR A 14 34.60 -40.24 14.09
C TYR A 14 35.08 -38.90 14.71
N ALA A 15 36.20 -38.32 14.26
CA ALA A 15 36.80 -37.13 14.91
C ALA A 15 37.64 -36.24 13.97
N ARG A 16 37.89 -34.99 14.40
CA ARG A 16 38.78 -34.00 13.75
C ARG A 16 40.22 -34.09 14.25
N LYS A 17 40.90 -35.22 14.01
CA LYS A 17 42.27 -35.48 14.53
C LYS A 17 43.39 -34.69 13.83
N ASP A 18 43.04 -33.96 12.76
CA ASP A 18 43.93 -33.26 11.85
C ASP A 18 44.17 -31.78 12.20
N SER A 19 43.50 -31.22 13.21
CA SER A 19 43.76 -29.84 13.70
C SER A 19 44.79 -29.84 14.83
N GLU A 20 45.88 -29.10 14.66
CA GLU A 20 46.80 -28.80 15.76
C GLU A 20 46.17 -27.81 16.76
N GLU A 21 45.30 -26.91 16.30
CA GLU A 21 44.61 -25.94 17.16
C GLU A 21 43.64 -26.61 18.14
N ILE A 22 42.95 -27.69 17.73
CA ILE A 22 42.11 -28.46 18.65
C ILE A 22 42.99 -29.20 19.67
N LYS A 23 44.14 -29.73 19.24
CA LYS A 23 45.06 -30.47 20.14
C LYS A 23 45.67 -29.56 21.21
N SER A 24 45.88 -28.28 20.92
CA SER A 24 46.45 -27.31 21.86
C SER A 24 45.45 -26.79 22.90
N VAL A 25 44.14 -27.09 22.79
CA VAL A 25 43.13 -26.73 23.79
C VAL A 25 43.47 -27.37 25.14
N PRO A 26 43.72 -26.59 26.22
CA PRO A 26 44.20 -27.14 27.50
C PRO A 26 43.19 -28.06 28.19
N SER A 27 41.90 -27.72 28.14
CA SER A 27 40.83 -28.49 28.78
C SER A 27 40.48 -29.73 27.95
N PRO A 28 40.63 -30.96 28.49
CA PRO A 28 40.24 -32.18 27.80
C PRO A 28 38.76 -32.21 27.43
N VAL A 29 37.89 -31.66 28.29
CA VAL A 29 36.44 -31.59 28.06
C VAL A 29 36.13 -30.70 26.86
N VAL A 30 36.72 -29.51 26.80
CA VAL A 30 36.52 -28.57 25.69
C VAL A 30 37.12 -29.15 24.41
N ARG A 31 38.28 -29.80 24.51
CA ARG A 31 38.91 -30.50 23.40
C ARG A 31 38.00 -31.58 22.80
N ASP A 32 37.38 -32.40 23.65
CA ASP A 32 36.46 -33.45 23.21
C ASP A 32 35.21 -32.88 22.52
N ILE A 33 34.70 -31.72 22.96
CA ILE A 33 33.61 -31.00 22.27
C ILE A 33 34.00 -30.67 20.83
N PHE A 34 35.20 -30.15 20.56
CA PHE A 34 35.61 -29.82 19.20
C PHE A 34 36.03 -31.04 18.36
N LEU A 35 36.56 -32.09 19.01
CA LEU A 35 36.90 -33.35 18.36
C LEU A 35 35.66 -34.13 17.91
N TYR A 36 34.63 -34.21 18.76
CA TYR A 36 33.49 -35.12 18.61
C TYR A 36 32.12 -34.47 18.66
N GLY A 37 31.99 -33.30 19.28
CA GLY A 37 30.70 -32.66 19.57
C GLY A 37 30.20 -31.74 18.45
N VAL A 38 31.03 -30.80 17.99
CA VAL A 38 30.59 -29.78 17.03
C VAL A 38 30.25 -30.41 15.66
N PRO A 39 29.07 -30.16 15.05
CA PRO A 39 28.72 -30.68 13.72
C PRO A 39 29.43 -29.94 12.58
N TYR A 40 29.28 -30.42 11.34
CA TYR A 40 29.83 -29.79 10.13
C TYR A 40 28.71 -29.20 9.26
N PHE A 41 28.79 -27.90 8.99
CA PHE A 41 27.74 -27.09 8.34
C PHE A 41 28.11 -26.54 6.95
N ASN A 42 29.14 -27.08 6.30
CA ASN A 42 29.45 -26.88 4.86
C ASN A 42 29.81 -25.48 4.36
N GLY A 43 30.41 -24.59 5.17
CA GLY A 43 30.72 -23.25 4.65
C GLY A 43 29.48 -22.38 4.77
N GLY A 44 28.69 -22.21 3.70
CA GLY A 44 27.39 -21.50 3.70
C GLY A 44 27.27 -20.32 4.67
N LEU A 45 26.21 -20.33 5.49
CA LEU A 45 25.91 -19.35 6.54
C LEU A 45 27.07 -19.13 7.54
N PHE A 46 27.88 -20.15 7.76
CA PHE A 46 28.98 -20.17 8.73
C PHE A 46 30.34 -19.92 8.10
N SER A 47 30.39 -19.57 6.80
CA SER A 47 31.62 -19.21 6.12
C SER A 47 32.19 -17.94 6.72
N PRO A 48 33.52 -17.77 6.73
CA PRO A 48 34.12 -16.52 7.13
C PRO A 48 33.53 -15.34 6.37
N VAL A 49 33.22 -14.27 7.10
CA VAL A 49 32.60 -13.08 6.53
C VAL A 49 33.64 -11.95 6.49
N GLU A 50 33.95 -11.51 5.28
CA GLU A 50 34.71 -10.29 5.05
C GLU A 50 33.77 -9.16 4.63
N ILE A 51 33.79 -8.04 5.35
CA ILE A 51 33.06 -6.82 4.97
C ILE A 51 34.07 -5.71 4.74
N ALA A 52 34.08 -5.14 3.54
CA ALA A 52 34.97 -4.04 3.16
C ALA A 52 36.47 -4.32 3.41
N GLY A 53 36.89 -5.59 3.29
CA GLY A 53 38.28 -6.03 3.53
C GLY A 53 38.60 -6.27 5.01
N VAL A 54 37.61 -6.23 5.90
CA VAL A 54 37.75 -6.57 7.32
C VAL A 54 37.15 -7.95 7.56
N ASN A 55 37.96 -8.85 8.12
CA ASN A 55 37.52 -10.18 8.53
C ASN A 55 36.76 -10.07 9.86
N LEU A 56 35.43 -10.22 9.82
CA LEU A 56 34.60 -10.10 11.02
C LEU A 56 34.90 -11.20 12.05
N ASP A 57 35.40 -12.35 11.62
CA ASP A 57 35.75 -13.44 12.52
C ASP A 57 36.96 -13.08 13.41
N GLU A 58 37.84 -12.20 12.94
CA GLU A 58 38.96 -11.67 13.74
C GLU A 58 38.44 -10.72 14.82
N ILE A 59 37.46 -9.87 14.51
CA ILE A 59 36.83 -8.98 15.49
C ILE A 59 36.13 -9.79 16.60
N ILE A 60 35.43 -10.87 16.25
CA ILE A 60 34.79 -11.75 17.26
C ILE A 60 35.84 -12.32 18.22
N THR A 61 37.06 -12.58 17.75
CA THR A 61 38.15 -13.09 18.58
C THR A 61 38.83 -12.04 19.45
N GLU A 62 38.51 -10.76 19.25
CA GLU A 62 38.97 -9.63 20.07
C GLU A 62 37.97 -9.26 21.18
N ILE A 63 36.80 -9.90 21.25
CA ILE A 63 35.81 -9.70 22.31
C ILE A 63 36.38 -10.22 23.63
N ASP A 64 36.33 -9.39 24.67
CA ASP A 64 36.79 -9.73 26.02
C ASP A 64 36.03 -10.93 26.61
N ASP A 65 36.77 -11.87 27.21
CA ASP A 65 36.22 -13.13 27.76
C ASP A 65 35.17 -12.88 28.84
N LYS A 66 35.34 -11.83 29.66
CA LYS A 66 34.37 -11.50 30.71
C LYS A 66 33.07 -11.00 30.09
N LEU A 67 33.16 -10.11 29.10
CA LEU A 67 31.99 -9.64 28.35
C LEU A 67 31.27 -10.79 27.64
N LEU A 68 32.01 -11.69 26.98
CA LEU A 68 31.44 -12.85 26.31
C LEU A 68 30.73 -13.77 27.31
N SER A 69 31.32 -13.99 28.49
CA SER A 69 30.71 -14.76 29.57
C SER A 69 29.43 -14.10 30.10
N GLU A 70 29.42 -12.77 30.30
CA GLU A 70 28.22 -12.04 30.74
C GLU A 70 27.10 -12.12 29.69
N ILE A 71 27.43 -12.05 28.40
CA ILE A 71 26.45 -12.16 27.30
C ILE A 71 25.90 -13.59 27.19
N VAL A 72 26.78 -14.60 27.10
CA VAL A 72 26.35 -15.97 26.84
C VAL A 72 25.75 -16.61 28.10
N LEU A 73 26.50 -16.63 29.20
CA LEU A 73 26.07 -17.31 30.44
C LEU A 73 25.16 -16.42 31.31
N GLY A 74 25.33 -15.09 31.25
CA GLY A 74 24.55 -14.15 32.07
C GLY A 74 23.23 -13.73 31.43
N PHE A 75 23.17 -13.62 30.10
CA PHE A 75 21.96 -13.17 29.38
C PHE A 75 21.30 -14.28 28.59
N PHE A 76 22.00 -14.93 27.64
CA PHE A 76 21.36 -15.94 26.78
C PHE A 76 20.92 -17.19 27.55
N GLU A 77 21.70 -17.72 28.49
CA GLU A 77 21.28 -18.87 29.31
C GLU A 77 20.10 -18.58 30.26
N ALA A 78 19.70 -17.31 30.43
CA ALA A 78 18.47 -16.98 31.17
C ALA A 78 17.19 -17.28 30.36
N TYR A 79 17.31 -17.56 29.06
CA TYR A 79 16.19 -17.87 28.16
C TYR A 79 16.26 -19.31 27.67
N ASN A 80 15.09 -19.92 27.48
CA ASN A 80 14.99 -21.23 26.83
C ASN A 80 14.89 -21.04 25.32
N PHE A 81 15.84 -21.58 24.56
CA PHE A 81 15.84 -21.54 23.09
C PHE A 81 15.22 -22.81 22.52
N THR A 82 14.39 -22.66 21.50
CA THR A 82 13.83 -23.78 20.74
C THR A 82 14.20 -23.66 19.26
N VAL A 83 14.32 -24.82 18.60
CA VAL A 83 14.46 -24.91 17.14
C VAL A 83 13.10 -24.99 16.44
N THR A 84 12.05 -25.29 17.19
CA THR A 84 10.67 -25.33 16.70
C THR A 84 10.15 -23.91 16.54
N GLU A 85 9.81 -23.56 15.30
CA GLU A 85 9.12 -22.31 15.04
C GLU A 85 7.63 -22.51 15.35
N GLU A 86 7.08 -21.71 16.26
CA GLU A 86 5.68 -21.88 16.67
C GLU A 86 4.74 -21.75 15.47
N THR A 87 3.84 -22.72 15.32
CA THR A 87 2.72 -22.61 14.38
C THR A 87 1.59 -21.81 15.03
N PRO A 88 0.58 -21.33 14.28
CA PRO A 88 -0.61 -20.72 14.90
C PRO A 88 -1.34 -21.63 15.90
N TYR A 89 -1.07 -22.94 15.89
CA TYR A 89 -1.75 -23.95 16.71
C TYR A 89 -0.97 -24.35 17.97
N GLU A 90 0.34 -24.09 18.04
CA GLU A 90 1.22 -24.55 19.13
C GLU A 90 2.11 -23.39 19.58
N VAL A 91 1.83 -22.83 20.77
CA VAL A 91 2.57 -21.69 21.34
C VAL A 91 3.28 -22.16 22.61
N GLU A 92 4.61 -22.05 22.65
CA GLU A 92 5.45 -22.39 23.80
C GLU A 92 6.12 -21.13 24.37
N VAL A 93 6.36 -21.08 25.68
CA VAL A 93 7.09 -19.95 26.28
C VAL A 93 8.60 -20.14 26.07
N ALA A 94 9.08 -19.99 24.84
CA ALA A 94 10.47 -20.15 24.43
C ALA A 94 10.89 -19.11 23.36
N VAL A 95 12.20 -18.89 23.21
CA VAL A 95 12.76 -18.05 22.14
C VAL A 95 12.89 -18.91 20.88
N ASP A 96 12.02 -18.65 19.92
CA ASP A 96 11.92 -19.40 18.67
C ASP A 96 12.67 -18.71 17.50
N PRO A 97 12.85 -19.40 16.36
CA PRO A 97 13.52 -18.84 15.19
C PRO A 97 12.83 -17.59 14.61
N ALA A 98 11.51 -17.43 14.78
CA ALA A 98 10.77 -16.26 14.30
C ALA A 98 11.14 -14.99 15.09
N MET A 99 11.52 -15.10 16.37
CA MET A 99 12.01 -13.97 17.16
C MET A 99 13.33 -13.40 16.63
N LEU A 100 14.19 -14.21 15.99
CA LEU A 100 15.44 -13.73 15.41
C LEU A 100 15.20 -12.65 14.36
N GLY A 101 14.21 -12.85 13.48
CA GLY A 101 13.78 -11.83 12.52
C GLY A 101 13.39 -10.54 13.21
N LYS A 102 12.47 -10.61 14.20
CA LYS A 102 11.98 -9.44 14.94
C LYS A 102 13.10 -8.67 15.66
N ILE A 103 14.06 -9.38 16.26
CA ILE A 103 15.18 -8.79 16.98
C ILE A 103 16.11 -8.07 16.02
N TYR A 104 16.54 -8.74 14.94
CA TYR A 104 17.43 -8.13 13.94
C TYR A 104 16.78 -6.92 13.27
N GLU A 105 15.52 -7.04 12.88
CA GLU A 105 14.74 -5.94 12.31
C GLU A 105 14.68 -4.74 13.27
N SER A 106 14.47 -5.00 14.57
CA SER A 106 14.44 -3.95 15.60
C SER A 106 15.81 -3.29 15.83
N LEU A 107 16.90 -4.06 15.75
CA LEU A 107 18.27 -3.57 15.91
C LEU A 107 18.72 -2.71 14.73
N ILE A 108 18.50 -3.16 13.49
CA ILE A 108 18.80 -2.36 12.28
C ILE A 108 17.99 -1.07 12.28
N ALA A 109 16.71 -1.16 12.66
CA ALA A 109 15.86 0.02 12.81
C ALA A 109 16.37 1.01 13.88
N ALA A 110 17.12 0.55 14.89
CA ALA A 110 17.74 1.43 15.88
C ALA A 110 19.09 2.01 15.39
N GLU A 111 19.89 1.21 14.68
CA GLU A 111 21.20 1.59 14.14
C GLU A 111 21.12 2.62 13.02
N GLU A 112 20.08 2.57 12.18
CA GLU A 112 19.82 3.55 11.12
C GLU A 112 19.45 4.96 11.64
N GLN A 113 19.64 5.25 12.94
CA GLN A 113 19.28 6.50 13.62
C GLN A 113 17.86 6.97 13.28
N ALA A 114 16.94 6.02 13.09
CA ALA A 114 15.52 6.30 12.96
C ALA A 114 14.99 6.78 14.32
N GLY A 115 15.26 8.04 14.65
CA GLY A 115 14.82 8.70 15.88
C GLY A 115 13.30 8.87 15.92
N SER A 116 12.61 8.64 14.79
CA SER A 116 11.16 8.67 14.68
C SER A 116 10.58 7.36 14.14
N GLU A 117 9.37 7.03 14.60
CA GLU A 117 8.55 5.94 14.04
C GLU A 117 8.28 6.11 12.53
N GLU A 118 8.47 7.31 11.98
CA GLU A 118 8.36 7.62 10.54
C GLU A 118 9.60 7.24 9.72
N GLU A 119 10.77 7.10 10.34
CA GLU A 119 11.99 6.60 9.72
C GLU A 119 12.03 5.07 9.72
N ARG A 120 11.50 4.42 10.77
CA ARG A 120 11.18 2.97 10.74
C ARG A 120 10.19 2.62 9.63
N ARG A 121 9.23 3.52 9.33
CA ARG A 121 8.33 3.39 8.15
C ARG A 121 9.06 3.58 6.81
N ALA A 122 10.20 4.28 6.80
CA ALA A 122 10.96 4.55 5.57
C ALA A 122 11.76 3.31 5.12
N SER A 123 12.19 2.45 6.06
CA SER A 123 12.87 1.20 5.75
C SER A 123 11.91 0.11 5.25
N GLY A 124 10.60 0.23 5.51
CA GLY A 124 9.58 -0.66 4.96
C GLY A 124 9.53 -2.06 5.59
N ILE A 125 10.22 -2.26 6.72
CA ILE A 125 10.35 -3.53 7.43
C ILE A 125 9.15 -3.71 8.37
N PHE A 126 8.24 -4.62 8.04
CA PHE A 126 7.08 -4.96 8.88
C PHE A 126 6.94 -6.47 9.03
N TYR A 127 6.96 -6.96 10.27
CA TYR A 127 6.69 -8.36 10.58
C TYR A 127 5.21 -8.72 10.38
N THR A 128 4.91 -9.61 9.43
CA THR A 128 3.56 -10.15 9.20
C THR A 128 3.18 -11.16 10.29
N PRO A 129 2.02 -11.04 10.96
CA PRO A 129 1.53 -12.02 11.92
C PRO A 129 1.45 -13.44 11.37
N ARG A 130 1.71 -14.45 12.22
CA ARG A 130 1.75 -15.86 11.80
C ARG A 130 0.43 -16.34 11.18
N SER A 131 -0.71 -15.94 11.74
CA SER A 131 -2.04 -16.32 11.24
C SER A 131 -2.33 -15.78 9.83
N GLU A 132 -1.84 -14.59 9.52
CA GLU A 132 -1.94 -14.01 8.16
C GLU A 132 -1.02 -14.72 7.18
N VAL A 133 0.21 -15.04 7.60
CA VAL A 133 1.15 -15.83 6.80
C VAL A 133 0.54 -17.19 6.46
N ASP A 134 0.03 -17.93 7.45
CA ASP A 134 -0.62 -19.24 7.25
C ASP A 134 -1.82 -19.13 6.29
N PHE A 135 -2.73 -18.20 6.53
CA PHE A 135 -3.88 -17.97 5.65
C PHE A 135 -3.45 -17.67 4.21
N MET A 136 -2.49 -16.76 4.01
CA MET A 136 -2.00 -16.40 2.68
C MET A 136 -1.32 -17.57 1.98
N CYS A 137 -0.53 -18.38 2.70
CA CYS A 137 0.09 -19.59 2.16
C CYS A 137 -0.97 -20.60 1.71
N ARG A 138 -1.97 -20.88 2.56
CA ARG A 138 -3.10 -21.77 2.23
C ARG A 138 -3.88 -21.28 1.03
N MET A 139 -4.21 -20.00 0.98
CA MET A 139 -4.88 -19.38 -0.16
C MET A 139 -4.07 -19.48 -1.46
N ALA A 140 -2.75 -19.29 -1.38
CA ALA A 140 -1.87 -19.37 -2.55
C ALA A 140 -1.79 -20.79 -3.12
N VAL A 141 -1.66 -21.80 -2.25
CA VAL A 141 -1.67 -23.22 -2.62
C VAL A 141 -3.04 -23.65 -3.13
N TYR A 142 -4.13 -23.18 -2.53
CA TYR A 142 -5.50 -23.45 -3.00
C TYR A 142 -5.69 -22.98 -4.45
N GLU A 143 -5.35 -21.72 -4.76
CA GLU A 143 -5.47 -21.19 -6.12
C GLU A 143 -4.52 -21.90 -7.10
N TYR A 144 -3.35 -22.33 -6.64
CA TYR A 144 -2.43 -23.12 -7.46
C TYR A 144 -3.02 -24.49 -7.80
N LEU A 145 -3.50 -25.24 -6.80
CA LEU A 145 -4.07 -26.57 -7.00
C LEU A 145 -5.36 -26.52 -7.82
N GLU A 146 -6.24 -25.53 -7.61
CA GLU A 146 -7.47 -25.36 -8.40
C GLU A 146 -7.15 -25.25 -9.91
N ARG A 147 -6.03 -24.61 -10.27
CA ARG A 147 -5.66 -24.40 -11.69
C ARG A 147 -4.84 -25.51 -12.30
N ASN A 148 -4.09 -26.24 -11.49
CA ASN A 148 -3.11 -27.23 -11.96
C ASN A 148 -3.55 -28.67 -11.71
N THR A 149 -4.71 -28.87 -11.08
CA THR A 149 -5.37 -30.17 -10.91
C THR A 149 -6.79 -30.14 -11.48
N LYS A 150 -7.42 -31.31 -11.61
CA LYS A 150 -8.83 -31.48 -11.99
C LYS A 150 -9.75 -31.76 -10.80
N LEU A 151 -9.25 -31.52 -9.59
CA LEU A 151 -9.95 -31.83 -8.35
C LEU A 151 -11.13 -30.89 -8.11
N ASP A 152 -12.14 -31.40 -7.43
CA ASP A 152 -13.27 -30.58 -7.02
C ASP A 152 -12.84 -29.52 -5.98
N LYS A 153 -13.45 -28.34 -6.07
CA LYS A 153 -13.13 -27.21 -5.20
C LYS A 153 -13.40 -27.52 -3.73
N GLU A 154 -14.44 -28.27 -3.42
CA GLU A 154 -14.78 -28.66 -2.06
C GLU A 154 -13.72 -29.59 -1.47
N ILE A 155 -13.21 -30.54 -2.26
CA ILE A 155 -12.12 -31.44 -1.84
C ILE A 155 -10.85 -30.62 -1.55
N LEU A 156 -10.48 -29.72 -2.46
CA LEU A 156 -9.32 -28.84 -2.27
C LEU A 156 -9.45 -27.94 -1.05
N ARG A 157 -10.62 -27.34 -0.82
CA ARG A 157 -10.87 -26.51 0.36
C ARG A 157 -10.73 -27.31 1.65
N LYS A 158 -11.33 -28.50 1.72
CA LYS A 158 -11.24 -29.37 2.90
C LYS A 158 -9.79 -29.81 3.16
N PHE A 159 -9.09 -30.30 2.14
CA PHE A 159 -7.71 -30.76 2.26
C PHE A 159 -6.77 -29.65 2.78
N ILE A 160 -6.93 -28.43 2.27
CA ILE A 160 -6.01 -27.33 2.60
C ILE A 160 -6.37 -26.64 3.92
N PHE A 161 -7.64 -26.45 4.24
CA PHE A 161 -8.07 -25.61 5.38
C PHE A 161 -8.56 -26.38 6.60
N THR A 162 -8.66 -27.72 6.54
CA THR A 162 -8.88 -28.56 7.73
C THR A 162 -7.54 -28.84 8.39
N PRO A 163 -7.33 -28.57 9.69
CA PRO A 163 -6.07 -28.90 10.36
C PRO A 163 -5.71 -30.39 10.26
N SER A 164 -4.41 -30.73 10.29
CA SER A 164 -3.93 -32.12 10.14
C SER A 164 -4.54 -33.09 11.17
N TYR A 165 -4.72 -32.66 12.42
CA TYR A 165 -5.30 -33.48 13.48
C TYR A 165 -6.80 -33.79 13.31
N ASP A 166 -7.50 -33.02 12.47
CA ASP A 166 -8.93 -33.21 12.14
C ASP A 166 -9.13 -33.79 10.73
N TRP A 167 -8.05 -34.15 10.04
CA TRP A 167 -8.08 -34.66 8.67
C TRP A 167 -8.08 -36.19 8.62
N ASP A 168 -8.93 -36.77 7.79
CA ASP A 168 -8.93 -38.20 7.49
C ASP A 168 -8.24 -38.47 6.14
N PRO A 169 -7.05 -39.09 6.11
CA PRO A 169 -6.35 -39.43 4.86
C PRO A 169 -7.17 -40.33 3.92
N ASN A 170 -8.09 -41.14 4.46
CA ASN A 170 -8.95 -42.02 3.66
C ASN A 170 -10.07 -41.29 2.92
N SER A 171 -10.22 -39.98 3.14
CA SER A 171 -11.18 -39.15 2.41
C SER A 171 -10.80 -38.88 0.95
N LEU A 172 -9.54 -39.15 0.57
CA LEU A 172 -9.05 -39.03 -0.80
C LEU A 172 -8.91 -40.39 -1.47
N THR A 173 -9.25 -40.45 -2.75
CA THR A 173 -8.94 -41.61 -3.60
C THR A 173 -7.47 -41.62 -4.01
N TRP A 174 -6.95 -42.81 -4.35
CA TRP A 174 -5.57 -42.96 -4.83
C TRP A 174 -5.20 -42.04 -6.01
N GLY A 175 -6.12 -41.82 -6.94
CA GLY A 175 -5.88 -40.92 -8.08
C GLY A 175 -5.79 -39.46 -7.67
N GLU A 176 -6.58 -39.04 -6.69
CA GLU A 176 -6.52 -37.67 -6.14
C GLU A 176 -5.22 -37.46 -5.35
N ILE A 177 -4.79 -38.46 -4.57
CA ILE A 177 -3.51 -38.42 -3.85
C ILE A 177 -2.35 -38.27 -4.85
N GLU A 178 -2.30 -39.07 -5.92
CA GLU A 178 -1.23 -39.01 -6.92
C GLU A 178 -1.21 -37.64 -7.64
N GLU A 179 -2.40 -37.09 -7.95
CA GLU A 179 -2.51 -35.78 -8.60
C GLU A 179 -2.06 -34.63 -7.70
N ILE A 180 -2.44 -34.65 -6.41
CA ILE A 180 -1.98 -33.67 -5.41
C ILE A 180 -0.48 -33.80 -5.19
N GLU A 181 0.02 -35.02 -4.93
CA GLU A 181 1.45 -35.25 -4.65
C GLU A 181 2.32 -34.75 -5.81
N LYS A 182 1.90 -35.02 -7.06
CA LYS A 182 2.59 -34.52 -8.24
C LYS A 182 2.59 -32.99 -8.30
N ALA A 183 1.45 -32.34 -8.05
CA ALA A 183 1.36 -30.89 -8.05
C ALA A 183 2.24 -30.26 -6.94
N LEU A 184 2.20 -30.80 -5.72
CA LEU A 184 3.02 -30.35 -4.58
C LEU A 184 4.51 -30.59 -4.82
N LYS A 185 4.90 -31.63 -5.57
CA LYS A 185 6.29 -31.88 -5.93
C LYS A 185 6.79 -30.86 -6.95
N ASP A 186 5.95 -30.51 -7.92
CA ASP A 186 6.35 -29.66 -9.04
C ASP A 186 6.31 -28.16 -8.70
N VAL A 187 5.47 -27.72 -7.76
CA VAL A 187 5.22 -26.29 -7.46
C VAL A 187 6.49 -25.47 -7.20
N LYS A 188 6.64 -24.30 -7.83
CA LYS A 188 7.73 -23.34 -7.56
C LYS A 188 7.17 -22.07 -6.94
N ILE A 189 7.55 -21.79 -5.69
CA ILE A 189 7.09 -20.64 -4.90
C ILE A 189 8.22 -19.63 -4.76
N VAL A 190 7.92 -18.34 -4.95
CA VAL A 190 8.87 -17.26 -4.66
C VAL A 190 8.27 -16.17 -3.79
N ASP A 191 9.08 -15.68 -2.85
CA ASP A 191 8.89 -14.37 -2.23
C ASP A 191 9.91 -13.36 -2.77
N PRO A 192 9.50 -12.39 -3.62
CA PRO A 192 10.39 -11.37 -4.19
C PRO A 192 10.76 -10.23 -3.22
N ALA A 193 10.25 -10.25 -1.99
CA ALA A 193 10.61 -9.33 -0.91
C ALA A 193 10.63 -10.12 0.42
N ALA A 194 11.47 -11.15 0.45
CA ALA A 194 11.42 -12.24 1.43
C ALA A 194 11.62 -11.80 2.88
N GLY A 195 12.29 -10.66 3.11
CA GLY A 195 12.68 -10.22 4.43
C GLY A 195 13.41 -11.33 5.19
N SER A 196 13.06 -11.49 6.47
CA SER A 196 13.59 -12.55 7.34
C SER A 196 13.01 -13.94 7.05
N GLY A 197 12.24 -14.13 5.97
CA GLY A 197 11.80 -15.44 5.48
C GLY A 197 10.44 -15.93 6.00
N ALA A 198 9.55 -15.05 6.47
CA ALA A 198 8.28 -15.45 7.07
C ALA A 198 7.39 -16.30 6.13
N PHE A 199 7.18 -15.87 4.88
CA PHE A 199 6.41 -16.66 3.91
C PHE A 199 7.15 -17.90 3.41
N LEU A 200 8.49 -17.87 3.37
CA LEU A 200 9.29 -19.02 2.98
C LEU A 200 9.13 -20.16 3.99
N VAL A 201 9.27 -19.84 5.27
CA VAL A 201 9.10 -20.81 6.38
C VAL A 201 7.63 -21.20 6.53
N GLY A 202 6.69 -20.25 6.42
CA GLY A 202 5.25 -20.57 6.44
C GLY A 202 4.83 -21.53 5.33
N MET A 203 5.35 -21.34 4.11
CA MET A 203 5.09 -22.25 2.99
C MET A 203 5.76 -23.61 3.19
N TYR A 204 6.96 -23.66 3.77
CA TYR A 204 7.62 -24.90 4.15
C TYR A 204 6.75 -25.74 5.11
N HIS A 205 6.26 -25.13 6.20
CA HIS A 205 5.41 -25.84 7.16
C HIS A 205 4.09 -26.29 6.54
N LEU A 206 3.45 -25.44 5.73
CA LEU A 206 2.23 -25.82 5.02
C LEU A 206 2.47 -27.01 4.09
N LEU A 207 3.54 -27.01 3.29
CA LEU A 207 3.81 -28.13 2.39
C LEU A 207 4.05 -29.43 3.16
N ILE A 208 4.75 -29.39 4.30
CA ILE A 208 4.90 -30.55 5.19
C ILE A 208 3.53 -31.05 5.66
N GLU A 209 2.70 -30.16 6.20
CA GLU A 209 1.34 -30.50 6.66
C GLU A 209 0.53 -31.16 5.54
N LEU A 210 0.60 -30.63 4.31
CA LEU A 210 -0.13 -31.18 3.18
C LEU A 210 0.41 -32.55 2.76
N TYR A 211 1.73 -32.80 2.82
CA TYR A 211 2.27 -34.14 2.59
C TYR A 211 1.87 -35.13 3.69
N GLU A 212 1.83 -34.71 4.96
CA GLU A 212 1.38 -35.55 6.08
C GLU A 212 -0.07 -35.99 5.86
N LYS A 213 -0.92 -35.10 5.38
CA LYS A 213 -2.33 -35.41 5.06
C LYS A 213 -2.53 -36.41 3.92
N LEU A 214 -1.51 -36.67 3.10
CA LEU A 214 -1.57 -37.62 1.98
C LEU A 214 -1.20 -39.06 2.38
N THR A 215 -0.75 -39.28 3.62
CA THR A 215 -0.27 -40.59 4.09
C THR A 215 -0.81 -40.89 5.49
N GLU A 216 -0.99 -42.17 5.82
CA GLU A 216 -1.28 -42.59 7.21
C GLU A 216 -0.05 -42.47 8.12
N ASP A 217 1.16 -42.49 7.53
CA ASP A 217 2.41 -42.24 8.26
C ASP A 217 2.57 -40.73 8.50
N SER A 218 2.29 -40.30 9.73
CA SER A 218 2.24 -38.88 10.09
C SER A 218 3.61 -38.19 10.11
N LYS A 219 4.73 -38.90 9.85
CA LYS A 219 6.07 -38.31 9.99
C LYS A 219 6.79 -38.15 8.66
N ILE A 220 6.92 -36.90 8.21
CA ILE A 220 7.75 -36.54 7.06
C ILE A 220 9.22 -36.72 7.37
N THR A 221 9.92 -37.46 6.50
CA THR A 221 11.36 -37.72 6.63
C THR A 221 12.20 -36.47 6.38
N TYR A 222 13.38 -36.39 7.02
CA TYR A 222 14.41 -35.37 6.72
C TYR A 222 14.65 -35.19 5.22
N LYS A 223 14.69 -36.29 4.45
CA LYS A 223 14.88 -36.26 3.00
C LYS A 223 13.78 -35.48 2.29
N LYS A 224 12.52 -35.66 2.68
CA LYS A 224 11.39 -34.95 2.08
C LYS A 224 11.37 -33.47 2.49
N LYS A 225 11.69 -33.15 3.75
CA LYS A 225 11.90 -31.76 4.20
C LYS A 225 12.95 -31.04 3.35
N LEU A 226 14.08 -31.71 3.11
CA LEU A 226 15.16 -31.21 2.26
C LEU A 226 14.73 -31.05 0.79
N GLU A 227 13.97 -32.00 0.23
CA GLU A 227 13.38 -31.90 -1.11
C GLU A 227 12.51 -30.65 -1.24
N ILE A 228 11.64 -30.36 -0.26
CA ILE A 228 10.76 -29.19 -0.26
C ILE A 228 11.57 -27.88 -0.33
N ILE A 229 12.53 -27.72 0.56
CA ILE A 229 13.38 -26.52 0.61
C ILE A 229 14.18 -26.36 -0.69
N ARG A 230 14.70 -27.47 -1.24
CA ARG A 230 15.53 -27.46 -2.45
C ARG A 230 14.73 -27.13 -3.71
N ASP A 231 13.57 -27.78 -3.87
CA ASP A 231 12.88 -27.81 -5.14
C ASP A 231 11.73 -26.80 -5.20
N ASN A 232 11.12 -26.41 -4.08
CA ASN A 232 9.90 -25.62 -4.09
C ASN A 232 10.08 -24.17 -3.65
N ILE A 233 11.06 -23.85 -2.79
CA ILE A 233 11.15 -22.54 -2.10
C ILE A 233 12.25 -21.65 -2.68
N TYR A 234 11.89 -20.43 -3.05
CA TYR A 234 12.79 -19.41 -3.59
C TYR A 234 12.50 -18.05 -2.94
N GLY A 235 13.50 -17.19 -2.84
CA GLY A 235 13.35 -15.90 -2.17
C GLY A 235 14.37 -14.86 -2.62
N VAL A 236 13.95 -13.60 -2.64
CA VAL A 236 14.81 -12.46 -2.96
C VAL A 236 14.55 -11.36 -1.97
N ASP A 237 15.62 -10.76 -1.46
CA ASP A 237 15.53 -9.54 -0.68
C ASP A 237 16.71 -8.63 -0.99
N ILE A 238 16.47 -7.33 -0.88
CA ILE A 238 17.47 -6.31 -1.16
C ILE A 238 18.54 -6.22 -0.06
N LYS A 239 18.25 -6.73 1.14
CA LYS A 239 19.13 -6.73 2.30
C LYS A 239 19.79 -8.10 2.50
N ASP A 240 21.13 -8.12 2.50
CA ASP A 240 21.92 -9.35 2.72
C ASP A 240 21.60 -10.03 4.05
N TRP A 241 21.51 -9.26 5.14
CA TRP A 241 21.20 -9.80 6.47
C TRP A 241 19.83 -10.50 6.51
N ALA A 242 18.84 -9.99 5.77
CA ALA A 242 17.49 -10.55 5.76
C ALA A 242 17.50 -11.96 5.13
N ILE A 243 18.20 -12.10 4.01
CA ILE A 243 18.45 -13.40 3.36
C ILE A 243 19.24 -14.34 4.28
N ARG A 244 20.23 -13.86 5.04
CA ARG A 244 20.97 -14.70 6.00
C ARG A 244 20.05 -15.23 7.11
N VAL A 245 19.17 -14.39 7.66
CA VAL A 245 18.19 -14.80 8.67
C VAL A 245 17.19 -15.81 8.09
N ALA A 246 16.71 -15.58 6.85
CA ALA A 246 15.83 -16.52 6.17
C ALA A 246 16.51 -17.90 5.95
N LYS A 247 17.78 -17.91 5.54
CA LYS A 247 18.60 -19.14 5.40
C LYS A 247 18.72 -19.88 6.74
N LEU A 248 18.99 -19.15 7.82
CA LEU A 248 19.09 -19.71 9.17
C LEU A 248 17.77 -20.34 9.62
N ARG A 249 16.63 -19.66 9.43
CA ARG A 249 15.31 -20.17 9.85
C ARG A 249 14.91 -21.42 9.08
N LEU A 250 15.08 -21.46 7.76
CA LEU A 250 14.83 -22.67 6.97
C LEU A 250 15.73 -23.84 7.40
N TRP A 251 16.97 -23.54 7.77
CA TRP A 251 17.88 -24.56 8.29
C TRP A 251 17.44 -25.09 9.66
N LEU A 252 17.03 -24.22 10.58
CA LEU A 252 16.49 -24.62 11.89
C LEU A 252 15.22 -25.49 11.72
N ALA A 253 14.32 -25.09 10.82
CA ALA A 253 13.11 -25.83 10.49
C ALA A 253 13.40 -27.20 9.84
N LEU A 254 14.53 -27.36 9.14
CA LEU A 254 14.95 -28.63 8.55
C LEU A 254 15.42 -29.64 9.62
N ILE A 255 16.17 -29.19 10.63
CA ILE A 255 16.72 -30.05 11.69
C ILE A 255 15.73 -30.32 12.83
N GLU A 256 14.60 -29.63 12.82
CA GLU A 256 13.53 -29.82 13.79
C GLU A 256 13.05 -31.28 13.84
N GLY A 257 13.02 -31.86 15.06
CA GLY A 257 12.58 -33.23 15.31
C GLY A 257 13.63 -34.33 15.02
N GLU A 258 14.88 -33.96 14.68
CA GLU A 258 15.95 -34.90 14.38
C GLU A 258 16.86 -35.18 15.61
N GLY A 259 16.83 -36.42 16.13
CA GLY A 259 17.60 -36.81 17.33
C GLY A 259 19.10 -37.07 17.09
N LYS A 260 19.54 -37.16 15.84
CA LYS A 260 20.96 -37.28 15.45
C LYS A 260 21.22 -36.44 14.21
N ILE A 261 22.08 -35.45 14.35
CA ILE A 261 22.52 -34.61 13.24
C ILE A 261 23.55 -35.39 12.40
N PRO A 262 23.32 -35.60 11.08
CA PRO A 262 24.29 -36.30 10.21
C PRO A 262 25.66 -35.61 10.21
N ASN A 263 26.75 -36.38 10.01
CA ASN A 263 28.11 -35.83 9.81
C ASN A 263 28.40 -35.50 8.33
N GLU A 264 27.35 -35.48 7.51
CA GLU A 264 27.31 -35.00 6.13
C GLU A 264 26.95 -33.49 6.13
N PRO A 265 27.20 -32.72 5.07
CA PRO A 265 26.84 -31.30 5.03
C PRO A 265 25.36 -31.09 5.39
N ILE A 266 25.10 -30.54 6.58
CA ILE A 266 23.75 -30.42 7.18
C ILE A 266 22.97 -29.26 6.54
N LEU A 267 23.69 -28.26 6.03
CA LEU A 267 23.05 -27.11 5.39
C LEU A 267 22.68 -27.46 3.95
N PRO A 268 21.40 -27.34 3.55
CA PRO A 268 21.07 -27.23 2.14
C PRO A 268 21.85 -26.04 1.59
N ASN A 269 22.37 -26.18 0.38
CA ASN A 269 23.18 -25.17 -0.27
C ASN A 269 22.33 -23.96 -0.76
N LEU A 270 21.56 -23.31 0.13
CA LEU A 270 20.51 -22.32 -0.15
C LEU A 270 20.93 -21.11 -1.00
N GLU A 271 22.21 -20.92 -1.28
CA GLU A 271 22.80 -19.85 -2.09
C GLU A 271 22.20 -19.72 -3.50
N THR A 272 21.62 -20.77 -4.08
CA THR A 272 20.97 -20.68 -5.41
C THR A 272 19.44 -20.58 -5.35
N LYS A 273 18.87 -20.54 -4.14
CA LYS A 273 17.42 -20.45 -3.90
C LYS A 273 17.05 -19.13 -3.25
N LEU A 274 17.93 -18.61 -2.41
CA LEU A 274 17.78 -17.32 -1.75
C LEU A 274 18.87 -16.36 -2.24
N ALA A 275 18.46 -15.27 -2.89
CA ALA A 275 19.37 -14.31 -3.52
C ALA A 275 19.24 -12.91 -2.90
N VAL A 276 20.36 -12.21 -2.82
CA VAL A 276 20.37 -10.78 -2.47
C VAL A 276 20.24 -9.97 -3.74
N GLY A 277 19.19 -9.17 -3.87
CA GLY A 277 18.90 -8.45 -5.09
C GLY A 277 17.73 -7.48 -5.02
N ASP A 278 17.75 -6.49 -5.90
CA ASP A 278 16.61 -5.61 -6.11
C ASP A 278 15.65 -6.24 -7.13
N SER A 279 14.45 -6.59 -6.66
CA SER A 279 13.40 -7.18 -7.48
C SER A 279 12.78 -6.20 -8.49
N LEU A 280 12.90 -4.89 -8.29
CA LEU A 280 12.23 -3.84 -9.08
C LEU A 280 13.16 -3.07 -10.01
N ALA A 281 14.40 -2.82 -9.61
CA ALA A 281 15.35 -2.09 -10.44
C ALA A 281 15.77 -2.93 -11.66
N PRO A 282 16.10 -2.28 -12.79
CA PRO A 282 16.79 -2.98 -13.86
C PRO A 282 18.11 -3.56 -13.32
N PRO A 283 18.50 -4.79 -13.73
CA PRO A 283 19.77 -5.37 -13.35
C PRO A 283 20.91 -4.44 -13.70
N HIS A 284 21.82 -4.28 -12.75
CA HIS A 284 22.91 -3.32 -12.85
C HIS A 284 24.11 -3.80 -12.04
N PHE A 285 25.27 -3.27 -12.39
CA PHE A 285 26.50 -3.41 -11.64
C PHE A 285 26.80 -2.12 -10.90
N VAL A 286 27.37 -2.26 -9.71
CA VAL A 286 27.89 -1.15 -8.90
C VAL A 286 29.41 -1.27 -8.87
N LEU A 287 30.09 -0.37 -9.57
CA LEU A 287 31.55 -0.33 -9.64
C LEU A 287 32.09 0.83 -8.81
N LYS A 288 33.11 0.59 -7.99
CA LYS A 288 33.81 1.62 -7.23
C LYS A 288 35.03 2.09 -8.02
N ILE A 289 34.92 3.25 -8.66
CA ILE A 289 35.99 3.84 -9.49
C ILE A 289 36.43 5.16 -8.86
N GLY A 290 37.69 5.22 -8.40
CA GLY A 290 38.25 6.42 -7.76
C GLY A 290 37.47 6.87 -6.52
N GLY A 291 36.97 5.92 -5.73
CA GLY A 291 36.18 6.18 -4.52
C GLY A 291 34.72 6.55 -4.76
N ARG A 292 34.25 6.63 -6.02
CA ARG A 292 32.85 6.90 -6.37
C ARG A 292 32.16 5.67 -6.93
N LYS A 293 30.89 5.48 -6.57
CA LYS A 293 30.03 4.43 -7.13
C LYS A 293 29.58 4.81 -8.53
N LYS A 294 29.79 3.92 -9.49
CA LYS A 294 29.29 4.02 -10.85
C LYS A 294 28.35 2.85 -11.10
N VAL A 295 27.08 3.19 -11.33
CA VAL A 295 26.02 2.22 -11.64
C VAL A 295 25.93 2.05 -13.15
N ILE A 296 26.02 0.80 -13.61
CA ILE A 296 25.92 0.46 -15.03
C ILE A 296 24.81 -0.57 -15.22
N GLU A 297 23.80 -0.21 -16.01
CA GLU A 297 22.64 -1.06 -16.28
C GLU A 297 22.93 -2.11 -17.35
N ILE A 298 22.31 -3.27 -17.21
CA ILE A 298 22.32 -4.33 -18.20
C ILE A 298 21.11 -4.13 -19.12
N PRO A 299 21.30 -4.02 -20.45
CA PRO A 299 20.19 -3.85 -21.39
C PRO A 299 19.38 -5.15 -21.50
N LEU A 300 18.38 -5.29 -20.63
CA LEU A 300 17.55 -6.48 -20.43
C LEU A 300 16.79 -6.97 -21.66
N ALA A 301 16.26 -6.07 -22.50
CA ALA A 301 15.52 -6.47 -23.70
C ALA A 301 16.42 -7.30 -24.62
N LYS A 302 17.66 -6.83 -24.79
CA LYS A 302 18.72 -7.52 -25.52
C LYS A 302 19.15 -8.79 -24.79
N PHE A 303 19.28 -8.74 -23.46
CA PHE A 303 19.55 -9.92 -22.63
C PHE A 303 18.57 -11.08 -22.87
N ARG A 304 17.27 -10.79 -22.82
CA ARG A 304 16.23 -11.80 -23.04
C ARG A 304 16.19 -12.30 -24.48
N GLU A 305 16.42 -11.43 -25.46
CA GLU A 305 16.48 -11.81 -26.87
C GLU A 305 17.71 -12.69 -27.16
N SER A 306 18.88 -12.32 -26.64
CA SER A 306 20.10 -13.13 -26.71
C SER A 306 19.94 -14.48 -26.02
N LEU A 307 19.34 -14.54 -24.82
CA LEU A 307 19.04 -15.82 -24.15
C LEU A 307 18.10 -16.72 -24.98
N LYS A 308 17.05 -16.14 -25.58
CA LYS A 308 16.14 -16.87 -26.48
C LYS A 308 16.87 -17.39 -27.72
N LEU A 309 17.72 -16.57 -28.34
CA LEU A 309 18.51 -16.93 -29.53
C LEU A 309 19.56 -18.00 -29.22
N LEU A 310 20.25 -17.90 -28.09
CA LEU A 310 21.23 -18.87 -27.60
C LEU A 310 20.61 -20.26 -27.42
N TRP A 311 19.35 -20.34 -26.98
CA TRP A 311 18.65 -21.63 -26.86
C TRP A 311 18.03 -22.12 -28.18
N ALA A 312 17.57 -21.21 -29.03
CA ALA A 312 16.94 -21.57 -30.30
C ALA A 312 17.93 -22.08 -31.36
N ARG A 313 19.19 -21.61 -31.34
CA ARG A 313 20.18 -21.95 -32.37
C ARG A 313 21.01 -23.21 -32.10
N THR A 314 21.09 -23.71 -30.86
CA THR A 314 22.10 -24.74 -30.51
C THR A 314 21.73 -25.70 -29.37
N GLY A 315 20.48 -25.75 -28.90
CA GLY A 315 20.25 -26.18 -27.51
C GLY A 315 20.86 -25.13 -26.57
N ALA A 316 20.64 -25.24 -25.26
CA ALA A 316 21.18 -24.20 -24.36
C ALA A 316 22.70 -24.07 -24.49
N SER A 317 23.26 -22.84 -24.41
CA SER A 317 24.71 -22.64 -24.55
C SER A 317 25.45 -23.56 -23.57
N GLU A 318 26.60 -24.10 -23.96
CA GLU A 318 27.38 -25.02 -23.11
C GLU A 318 27.58 -24.42 -21.71
N ALA A 319 27.77 -23.10 -21.61
CA ALA A 319 27.91 -22.39 -20.34
C ALA A 319 26.64 -22.42 -19.47
N ILE A 320 25.45 -22.19 -20.03
CA ILE A 320 24.18 -22.20 -19.28
C ILE A 320 23.78 -23.62 -18.90
N VAL A 321 23.98 -24.61 -19.78
CA VAL A 321 23.75 -26.03 -19.46
C VAL A 321 24.68 -26.48 -18.35
N SER A 322 25.98 -26.13 -18.47
CA SER A 322 26.99 -26.42 -17.45
C SER A 322 26.63 -25.76 -16.11
N TYR A 323 26.22 -24.49 -16.11
CA TYR A 323 25.77 -23.80 -14.90
C TYR A 323 24.60 -24.53 -14.21
N LYS A 324 23.55 -24.89 -14.97
CA LYS A 324 22.41 -25.63 -14.44
C LYS A 324 22.82 -26.98 -13.86
N GLU A 325 23.65 -27.71 -14.57
CA GLU A 325 24.12 -29.03 -14.14
C GLU A 325 25.02 -28.91 -12.90
N LEU A 326 25.87 -27.89 -12.83
CA LEU A 326 26.69 -27.57 -11.65
C LEU A 326 25.84 -27.21 -10.43
N VAL A 327 24.81 -26.37 -10.60
CA VAL A 327 23.88 -26.04 -9.51
C VAL A 327 23.21 -27.31 -8.99
N ARG A 328 22.69 -28.16 -9.89
CA ARG A 328 22.09 -29.45 -9.50
C ARG A 328 23.10 -30.33 -8.75
N LYS A 329 24.30 -30.51 -9.31
CA LYS A 329 25.36 -31.37 -8.73
C LYS A 329 25.83 -30.85 -7.38
N TYR A 330 25.98 -29.54 -7.23
CA TYR A 330 26.35 -28.89 -5.97
C TYR A 330 25.36 -29.20 -4.86
N PHE A 331 24.06 -29.14 -5.15
CA PHE A 331 23.02 -29.46 -4.16
C PHE A 331 22.91 -30.94 -3.85
N MET A 332 23.17 -31.82 -4.83
CA MET A 332 23.14 -33.26 -4.65
C MET A 332 24.41 -33.79 -3.95
N GLY A 333 25.40 -32.93 -3.67
CA GLY A 333 26.71 -33.35 -3.16
C GLY A 333 27.48 -34.22 -4.15
N GLU A 334 27.11 -34.15 -5.44
CA GLU A 334 27.70 -34.94 -6.50
C GLU A 334 29.12 -34.46 -6.82
N LYS A 335 29.92 -35.36 -7.38
CA LYS A 335 31.33 -35.11 -7.69
C LYS A 335 31.52 -34.97 -9.19
N ILE A 336 32.33 -34.00 -9.60
CA ILE A 336 32.87 -33.89 -10.96
C ILE A 336 34.34 -34.31 -10.91
N ASN A 337 34.72 -35.31 -11.72
CA ASN A 337 36.08 -35.87 -11.74
C ASN A 337 36.61 -36.26 -10.34
N GLY A 338 35.74 -36.81 -9.49
CA GLY A 338 36.09 -37.23 -8.13
C GLY A 338 36.19 -36.11 -7.09
N LYS A 339 36.00 -34.84 -7.46
CA LYS A 339 35.96 -33.69 -6.55
C LYS A 339 34.52 -33.21 -6.33
N PRO A 340 34.12 -32.83 -5.10
CA PRO A 340 32.81 -32.23 -4.87
C PRO A 340 32.69 -30.92 -5.64
N VAL A 341 31.53 -30.66 -6.22
CA VAL A 341 31.22 -29.34 -6.78
C VAL A 341 31.22 -28.31 -5.64
N THR A 342 31.69 -27.10 -5.92
CA THR A 342 31.82 -26.01 -4.94
C THR A 342 30.99 -24.79 -5.36
N LEU A 343 30.73 -23.88 -4.42
CA LEU A 343 30.12 -22.57 -4.72
C LEU A 343 30.93 -21.78 -5.75
N LYS A 344 32.26 -21.90 -5.69
CA LYS A 344 33.15 -21.24 -6.64
C LYS A 344 32.91 -21.72 -8.06
N ASP A 345 32.72 -23.02 -8.26
CA ASP A 345 32.41 -23.58 -9.58
C ASP A 345 31.09 -23.01 -10.14
N ILE A 346 30.07 -22.84 -9.29
CA ILE A 346 28.79 -22.23 -9.65
C ILE A 346 28.96 -20.75 -10.00
N GLN A 347 29.70 -20.00 -9.18
CA GLN A 347 29.97 -18.58 -9.42
C GLN A 347 30.74 -18.38 -10.72
N ASP A 348 31.80 -19.16 -10.96
CA ASP A 348 32.58 -19.11 -12.18
C ASP A 348 31.72 -19.41 -13.42
N ALA A 349 30.82 -20.39 -13.34
CA ALA A 349 29.88 -20.71 -14.41
C ALA A 349 28.84 -19.60 -14.63
N LYS A 350 28.30 -18.98 -13.55
CA LYS A 350 27.40 -17.82 -13.66
C LYS A 350 28.09 -16.66 -14.37
N TRP A 351 29.34 -16.37 -14.01
CA TRP A 351 30.12 -15.30 -14.63
C TRP A 351 30.49 -15.60 -16.07
N GLY A 352 30.81 -16.85 -16.40
CA GLY A 352 31.03 -17.28 -17.78
C GLY A 352 29.79 -17.07 -18.66
N ALA A 353 28.60 -17.44 -18.17
CA ALA A 353 27.34 -17.21 -18.88
C ALA A 353 27.05 -15.70 -19.08
N LEU A 354 27.37 -14.87 -18.08
CA LEU A 354 27.23 -13.42 -18.18
C LEU A 354 28.25 -12.81 -19.15
N GLN A 355 29.48 -13.32 -19.18
CA GLN A 355 30.51 -12.89 -20.12
C GLN A 355 30.09 -13.15 -21.56
N GLU A 356 29.66 -14.38 -21.87
CA GLU A 356 29.16 -14.78 -23.20
C GLU A 356 28.02 -13.85 -23.65
N PHE A 357 27.12 -13.51 -22.73
CA PHE A 357 26.07 -12.55 -22.99
C PHE A 357 26.61 -11.15 -23.33
N LEU A 358 27.50 -10.59 -22.51
CA LEU A 358 28.03 -9.23 -22.70
C LEU A 358 28.81 -9.12 -24.02
N GLU A 359 29.53 -10.18 -24.41
CA GLU A 359 30.21 -10.29 -25.69
C GLU A 359 29.22 -10.28 -26.87
N SER A 360 28.14 -11.07 -26.77
CA SER A 360 27.06 -11.09 -27.76
C SER A 360 26.40 -9.72 -27.91
N ALA A 361 26.10 -9.06 -26.79
CA ALA A 361 25.47 -7.74 -26.79
C ALA A 361 26.32 -6.70 -27.55
N LEU A 362 27.66 -6.72 -27.44
CA LEU A 362 28.55 -5.76 -28.13
C LEU A 362 28.49 -5.83 -29.67
N ASN A 363 28.02 -6.96 -30.21
CA ASN A 363 27.86 -7.19 -31.64
C ASN A 363 26.55 -6.62 -32.19
N GLU A 364 25.60 -6.25 -31.33
CA GLU A 364 24.36 -5.61 -31.73
C GLU A 364 24.51 -4.09 -31.94
N GLU A 365 23.59 -3.52 -32.72
CA GLU A 365 23.47 -2.07 -32.88
C GLU A 365 23.01 -1.41 -31.58
N MET A 366 23.76 -0.42 -31.08
CA MET A 366 23.49 0.28 -29.81
C MET A 366 24.16 1.66 -29.77
N LYS A 367 23.77 2.49 -28.80
CA LYS A 367 24.37 3.83 -28.64
C LYS A 367 25.82 3.72 -28.18
N ALA A 368 26.67 4.66 -28.62
CA ALA A 368 28.10 4.68 -28.27
C ALA A 368 28.36 4.67 -26.74
N LYS A 369 27.48 5.33 -25.97
CA LYS A 369 27.55 5.33 -24.49
C LYS A 369 27.33 3.93 -23.90
N GLU A 370 26.28 3.23 -24.35
CA GLU A 370 25.94 1.87 -23.91
C GLU A 370 27.07 0.89 -24.27
N LYS A 371 27.62 1.01 -25.49
CA LYS A 371 28.75 0.18 -25.93
C LYS A 371 29.99 0.37 -25.05
N LYS A 372 30.27 1.60 -24.61
CA LYS A 372 31.36 1.91 -23.68
C LYS A 372 31.11 1.32 -22.29
N GLU A 373 29.88 1.37 -21.81
CA GLU A 373 29.45 0.81 -20.52
C GLU A 373 29.55 -0.72 -20.50
N ILE A 374 29.05 -1.40 -21.54
CA ILE A 374 29.16 -2.87 -21.68
C ILE A 374 30.63 -3.30 -21.77
N ARG A 375 31.49 -2.58 -22.49
CA ARG A 375 32.94 -2.89 -22.53
C ARG A 375 33.58 -2.84 -21.15
N LEU A 376 33.19 -1.86 -20.33
CA LEU A 376 33.69 -1.73 -18.97
C LEU A 376 33.21 -2.89 -18.07
N LEU A 377 31.96 -3.33 -18.25
CA LEU A 377 31.43 -4.52 -17.59
C LEU A 377 32.17 -5.79 -18.01
N LEU A 378 32.37 -5.97 -19.32
CA LEU A 378 33.06 -7.12 -19.87
C LEU A 378 34.51 -7.19 -19.37
N GLU A 379 35.19 -6.06 -19.26
CA GLU A 379 36.53 -6.00 -18.67
C GLU A 379 36.55 -6.44 -17.20
N ALA A 380 35.56 -6.01 -16.41
CA ALA A 380 35.43 -6.42 -15.00
C ALA A 380 35.13 -7.93 -14.86
N VAL A 381 34.23 -8.47 -15.69
CA VAL A 381 33.84 -9.90 -15.66
C VAL A 381 34.99 -10.79 -16.18
N SER A 382 35.59 -10.46 -17.34
CA SER A 382 36.60 -11.30 -17.99
C SER A 382 37.92 -11.41 -17.22
N LYS A 383 38.34 -10.35 -16.51
CA LYS A 383 39.55 -10.39 -15.69
C LYS A 383 39.35 -11.10 -14.35
N GLN A 384 38.12 -11.49 -14.01
CA GLN A 384 37.72 -11.89 -12.66
C GLN A 384 38.20 -10.90 -11.57
N ASP A 385 38.43 -9.64 -11.97
CA ASP A 385 38.93 -8.58 -11.09
C ASP A 385 37.75 -7.87 -10.44
N TYR A 386 37.17 -8.57 -9.47
CA TYR A 386 36.03 -8.09 -8.69
C TYR A 386 36.42 -7.10 -7.60
N SER A 387 37.70 -6.70 -7.51
CA SER A 387 38.17 -5.73 -6.50
C SER A 387 37.44 -4.38 -6.59
N THR A 388 36.93 -4.05 -7.79
CA THR A 388 36.14 -2.85 -8.05
C THR A 388 34.63 -3.08 -8.00
N LEU A 389 34.18 -4.33 -7.93
CA LEU A 389 32.76 -4.69 -7.90
C LEU A 389 32.25 -4.66 -6.46
N GLU A 390 31.35 -3.72 -6.17
CA GLU A 390 30.86 -3.55 -4.80
C GLU A 390 29.74 -4.55 -4.46
N LYS A 391 28.89 -4.89 -5.44
CA LYS A 391 27.84 -5.91 -5.31
C LYS A 391 27.66 -6.66 -6.65
N PRO A 392 27.50 -8.00 -6.65
CA PRO A 392 27.16 -8.75 -7.85
C PRO A 392 25.74 -8.38 -8.34
N PRO A 393 25.48 -8.43 -9.66
CA PRO A 393 24.15 -8.14 -10.19
C PRO A 393 23.20 -9.31 -9.90
N PHE A 394 21.98 -8.98 -9.51
CA PHE A 394 20.88 -9.93 -9.46
C PHE A 394 20.10 -9.88 -10.78
N ILE A 395 19.93 -11.05 -11.41
CA ILE A 395 19.22 -11.21 -12.68
C ILE A 395 18.36 -12.46 -12.57
N TRP A 396 17.03 -12.30 -12.52
CA TRP A 396 16.07 -13.39 -12.38
C TRP A 396 16.36 -14.60 -13.27
N GLU A 397 16.65 -14.39 -14.56
CA GLU A 397 16.90 -15.45 -15.53
C GLU A 397 18.25 -16.18 -15.34
N LEU A 398 19.23 -15.59 -14.64
CA LEU A 398 20.51 -16.23 -14.30
C LEU A 398 20.53 -16.80 -12.89
N ASP A 399 19.91 -16.12 -11.94
CA ASP A 399 19.87 -16.53 -10.54
C ASP A 399 18.89 -17.69 -10.32
N PHE A 400 17.77 -17.73 -11.05
CA PHE A 400 16.77 -18.81 -10.99
C PHE A 400 16.48 -19.41 -12.38
N PRO A 401 17.48 -20.02 -13.03
CA PRO A 401 17.39 -20.47 -14.43
C PRO A 401 16.51 -21.72 -14.62
N ASP A 402 16.31 -22.51 -13.56
CA ASP A 402 15.40 -23.66 -13.54
C ASP A 402 13.94 -23.18 -13.67
N VAL A 403 13.57 -22.12 -12.97
CA VAL A 403 12.20 -21.61 -13.00
C VAL A 403 11.93 -20.68 -14.18
N MET A 404 12.80 -19.69 -14.38
CA MET A 404 12.55 -18.63 -15.35
C MET A 404 12.62 -19.12 -16.80
N LEU A 405 13.40 -20.17 -17.06
CA LEU A 405 13.67 -20.66 -18.40
C LEU A 405 12.83 -21.89 -18.75
N GLU A 406 12.66 -22.84 -17.83
CA GLU A 406 11.93 -24.09 -18.08
C GLU A 406 10.44 -23.91 -17.86
N LYS A 407 10.04 -23.37 -16.71
CA LYS A 407 8.64 -23.11 -16.36
C LYS A 407 8.10 -21.76 -16.84
N LYS A 408 8.98 -20.89 -17.37
CA LYS A 408 8.63 -19.54 -17.85
C LYS A 408 8.00 -18.67 -16.74
N GLY A 409 8.41 -18.90 -15.50
CA GLY A 409 7.94 -18.20 -14.31
C GLY A 409 7.53 -19.15 -13.17
N PHE A 410 7.28 -18.56 -12.01
CA PHE A 410 6.86 -19.23 -10.78
C PHE A 410 5.38 -19.63 -10.82
N ASP A 411 5.07 -20.69 -10.09
CA ASP A 411 3.70 -21.18 -9.88
C ASP A 411 2.97 -20.38 -8.80
N ILE A 412 3.70 -19.93 -7.78
CA ILE A 412 3.18 -19.09 -6.70
C ILE A 412 4.13 -17.93 -6.47
N VAL A 413 3.58 -16.71 -6.39
CA VAL A 413 4.30 -15.52 -5.92
C VAL A 413 3.56 -14.96 -4.69
N ILE A 414 4.22 -14.97 -3.53
CA ILE A 414 3.64 -14.56 -2.25
C ILE A 414 4.59 -13.58 -1.56
N ALA A 415 4.07 -12.49 -1.00
CA ALA A 415 4.92 -11.50 -0.32
C ALA A 415 4.13 -10.54 0.57
N ASN A 416 4.88 -9.87 1.45
CA ASN A 416 4.54 -8.59 2.05
C ASN A 416 5.51 -7.52 1.49
N PRO A 417 5.24 -6.91 0.33
CA PRO A 417 6.15 -5.93 -0.26
C PRO A 417 6.30 -4.65 0.59
N PRO A 418 7.42 -3.91 0.48
CA PRO A 418 7.68 -2.74 1.31
C PRO A 418 6.71 -1.56 1.10
N TYR A 419 6.21 -0.98 2.19
CA TYR A 419 5.24 0.14 2.20
C TYR A 419 5.90 1.53 2.18
N VAL A 420 6.71 1.78 1.15
CA VAL A 420 7.49 3.02 1.04
C VAL A 420 6.77 4.04 0.13
N ARG A 421 6.49 5.23 0.68
CA ARG A 421 5.89 6.34 -0.09
C ARG A 421 6.84 6.87 -1.16
N GLN A 422 6.30 7.39 -2.25
CA GLN A 422 7.06 7.83 -3.43
C GLN A 422 8.20 8.83 -3.15
N GLU A 423 8.13 9.64 -2.09
CA GLU A 423 9.15 10.62 -1.69
C GLU A 423 10.30 10.01 -0.86
N LYS A 424 10.08 8.82 -0.31
CA LYS A 424 11.05 8.11 0.54
C LYS A 424 11.86 7.06 -0.23
N ILE A 425 11.44 6.65 -1.42
CA ILE A 425 12.18 5.69 -2.27
C ILE A 425 13.57 6.23 -2.60
N TYR A 426 14.62 5.45 -2.30
CA TYR A 426 16.03 5.78 -2.53
C TYR A 426 16.79 4.54 -3.05
N PRO A 427 17.91 4.72 -3.75
CA PRO A 427 18.69 3.60 -4.29
C PRO A 427 19.40 2.79 -3.21
N GLU A 428 19.27 1.47 -3.30
CA GLU A 428 19.80 0.41 -2.47
C GLU A 428 21.32 0.18 -2.55
N TYR A 429 21.94 0.68 -3.61
CA TYR A 429 23.40 0.68 -3.72
C TYR A 429 24.07 1.71 -2.80
N TYR A 430 23.29 2.43 -1.98
CA TYR A 430 23.75 3.16 -0.81
C TYR A 430 23.07 2.60 0.45
N ASP A 431 23.85 2.39 1.51
CA ASP A 431 23.25 2.22 2.84
C ASP A 431 22.65 3.55 3.30
N LEU A 432 21.63 3.49 4.17
CA LEU A 432 20.85 4.69 4.50
C LEU A 432 21.73 5.80 5.11
N ALA A 433 22.66 5.42 5.99
CA ALA A 433 23.62 6.35 6.58
C ALA A 433 24.52 7.00 5.52
N GLU A 434 25.05 6.21 4.57
CA GLU A 434 25.87 6.73 3.46
C GLU A 434 25.06 7.69 2.59
N PHE A 435 23.82 7.32 2.26
CA PHE A 435 22.92 8.14 1.46
C PHE A 435 22.58 9.47 2.14
N GLN A 436 22.31 9.44 3.45
CA GLN A 436 21.98 10.63 4.25
C GLN A 436 23.17 11.59 4.40
N MET A 437 24.41 11.08 4.36
CA MET A 437 25.63 11.90 4.37
C MET A 437 25.87 12.65 3.06
N LEU A 438 25.22 12.26 1.94
CA LEU A 438 25.37 12.96 0.66
C LEU A 438 24.74 14.37 0.70
N PRO A 439 25.20 15.32 -0.12
CA PRO A 439 24.52 16.62 -0.27
C PRO A 439 23.04 16.47 -0.66
N LYS A 440 22.14 17.25 -0.06
CA LYS A 440 20.67 17.15 -0.30
C LYS A 440 20.28 17.17 -1.79
N LYS A 441 20.94 18.01 -2.60
CA LYS A 441 20.70 18.10 -4.05
C LYS A 441 21.07 16.80 -4.78
N GLU A 442 22.10 16.10 -4.31
CA GLU A 442 22.50 14.81 -4.84
C GLU A 442 21.53 13.70 -4.40
N GLN A 443 21.09 13.73 -3.14
CA GLN A 443 20.04 12.84 -2.65
C GLN A 443 18.75 12.95 -3.49
N GLU A 444 18.24 14.17 -3.71
CA GLU A 444 17.05 14.42 -4.52
C GLU A 444 17.20 13.91 -5.96
N LYS A 445 18.38 14.13 -6.56
CA LYS A 445 18.69 13.64 -7.90
C LYS A 445 18.71 12.10 -7.94
N LEU A 446 19.40 11.45 -7.01
CA LEU A 446 19.51 10.00 -6.94
C LEU A 446 18.14 9.33 -6.72
N LYS A 447 17.31 9.84 -5.81
CA LYS A 447 15.94 9.36 -5.60
C LYS A 447 15.11 9.45 -6.89
N LYS A 448 15.18 10.59 -7.57
CA LYS A 448 14.47 10.82 -8.82
C LYS A 448 14.94 9.87 -9.92
N ASP A 449 16.25 9.75 -10.11
CA ASP A 449 16.86 8.89 -11.13
C ASP A 449 16.51 7.42 -10.89
N TYR A 450 16.66 6.93 -9.65
CA TYR A 450 16.33 5.56 -9.28
C TYR A 450 14.84 5.24 -9.49
N LYS A 451 13.94 6.11 -9.05
CA LYS A 451 12.49 5.92 -9.30
C LYS A 451 12.16 5.90 -10.79
N ASN A 452 12.80 6.76 -11.59
CA ASN A 452 12.61 6.77 -13.03
C ASN A 452 13.09 5.47 -13.69
N LYS A 453 14.16 4.85 -13.17
CA LYS A 453 14.66 3.55 -13.64
C LYS A 453 13.67 2.42 -13.35
N ILE A 454 13.17 2.32 -12.12
CA ILE A 454 12.11 1.35 -11.76
C ILE A 454 10.91 1.53 -12.67
N LYS A 455 10.47 2.78 -12.86
CA LYS A 455 9.34 3.11 -13.71
C LYS A 455 9.57 2.68 -15.17
N ALA A 456 10.71 3.02 -15.76
CA ALA A 456 11.06 2.64 -17.13
C ALA A 456 11.21 1.11 -17.29
N HIS A 457 11.68 0.42 -16.25
CA HIS A 457 11.76 -1.03 -16.22
C HIS A 457 10.34 -1.66 -16.21
N MET A 458 9.42 -1.17 -15.38
CA MET A 458 8.03 -1.62 -15.40
C MET A 458 7.32 -1.31 -16.72
N GLU A 459 7.52 -0.12 -17.30
CA GLU A 459 7.00 0.24 -18.63
C GLU A 459 7.50 -0.74 -19.71
N THR A 460 8.75 -1.15 -19.62
CA THR A 460 9.34 -2.15 -20.52
C THR A 460 8.69 -3.51 -20.35
N ILE A 461 8.46 -3.96 -19.10
CA ILE A 461 7.73 -5.20 -18.82
C ILE A 461 6.30 -5.14 -19.41
N LEU A 462 5.57 -4.05 -19.17
CA LEU A 462 4.21 -3.86 -19.66
C LEU A 462 4.13 -3.89 -21.19
N ARG A 463 5.04 -3.16 -21.86
CA ARG A 463 5.13 -3.14 -23.32
C ARG A 463 5.52 -4.50 -23.90
N GLU A 464 6.53 -5.16 -23.35
CA GLU A 464 7.07 -6.38 -23.95
C GLU A 464 6.19 -7.61 -23.70
N LYS A 465 5.75 -7.77 -22.44
CA LYS A 465 5.06 -8.98 -21.97
C LYS A 465 3.53 -8.90 -22.09
N PHE A 466 2.97 -7.71 -21.99
CA PHE A 466 1.52 -7.48 -22.03
C PHE A 466 1.07 -6.68 -23.25
N LYS A 467 2.01 -6.20 -24.10
CA LYS A 467 1.73 -5.36 -25.27
C LYS A 467 0.89 -4.13 -24.91
N TRP A 468 1.14 -3.59 -23.72
CA TRP A 468 0.40 -2.46 -23.18
C TRP A 468 1.33 -1.28 -22.94
N GLU A 469 1.11 -0.20 -23.70
CA GLU A 469 1.80 1.06 -23.53
C GLU A 469 1.09 1.88 -22.47
N THR A 470 1.56 1.77 -21.24
CA THR A 470 1.07 2.56 -20.11
C THR A 470 2.21 2.85 -19.14
N THR A 471 1.92 3.68 -18.16
CA THR A 471 2.85 3.98 -17.09
C THR A 471 2.15 4.14 -15.75
N LEU A 472 2.76 3.59 -14.70
CA LEU A 472 2.31 3.89 -13.34
C LEU A 472 2.62 5.36 -13.02
N PRO A 473 1.70 6.10 -12.37
CA PRO A 473 1.96 7.47 -11.97
C PRO A 473 3.20 7.57 -11.09
N GLY A 474 4.02 8.62 -11.28
CA GLY A 474 5.23 8.81 -10.47
C GLY A 474 4.95 9.03 -8.98
N ARG A 475 3.68 9.20 -8.57
CA ARG A 475 3.23 9.26 -7.18
C ARG A 475 2.85 7.90 -6.59
N SER A 476 3.11 6.80 -7.31
CA SER A 476 2.84 5.46 -6.81
C SER A 476 3.82 5.09 -5.69
N ASP A 477 3.29 4.47 -4.64
CA ASP A 477 4.08 3.83 -3.58
C ASP A 477 4.84 2.62 -4.13
N LEU A 478 5.90 2.19 -3.44
CA LEU A 478 6.84 1.17 -3.93
C LEU A 478 6.17 -0.18 -4.22
N TYR A 479 5.25 -0.64 -3.36
CA TYR A 479 4.53 -1.91 -3.54
C TYR A 479 3.69 -1.97 -4.85
N ALA A 480 3.30 -0.82 -5.42
CA ALA A 480 2.55 -0.80 -6.67
C ALA A 480 3.38 -1.35 -7.85
N TYR A 481 4.69 -1.11 -7.85
CA TYR A 481 5.61 -1.67 -8.84
C TYR A 481 5.83 -3.18 -8.61
N PHE A 482 5.80 -3.63 -7.35
CA PHE A 482 5.86 -5.05 -7.01
C PHE A 482 4.71 -5.87 -7.59
N PHE A 483 3.50 -5.32 -7.70
CA PHE A 483 2.40 -6.03 -8.38
C PHE A 483 2.71 -6.32 -9.85
N ILE A 484 3.24 -5.33 -10.59
CA ILE A 484 3.62 -5.51 -11.99
C ILE A 484 4.72 -6.56 -12.11
N GLN A 485 5.74 -6.44 -11.26
CA GLN A 485 6.85 -7.39 -11.26
C GLN A 485 6.41 -8.79 -10.87
N ALA A 486 5.57 -8.95 -9.86
CA ALA A 486 5.11 -10.25 -9.40
C ALA A 486 4.25 -10.97 -10.46
N VAL A 487 3.35 -10.26 -11.15
CA VAL A 487 2.63 -10.84 -12.30
C VAL A 487 3.59 -11.14 -13.46
N ASN A 488 4.68 -10.39 -13.61
CA ASN A 488 5.76 -10.75 -14.52
C ASN A 488 6.51 -12.02 -14.06
N LEU A 489 6.68 -12.28 -12.77
CA LEU A 489 7.33 -13.49 -12.29
C LEU A 489 6.46 -14.74 -12.42
N LEU A 490 5.13 -14.59 -12.43
CA LEU A 490 4.20 -15.70 -12.62
C LEU A 490 4.29 -16.33 -14.00
N ASN A 491 4.20 -17.66 -14.05
CA ASN A 491 3.81 -18.37 -15.26
C ASN A 491 2.28 -18.18 -15.54
N PRO A 492 1.76 -18.61 -16.71
CA PRO A 492 0.35 -18.39 -17.07
C PRO A 492 -0.69 -19.08 -16.17
N ASN A 493 -0.30 -20.08 -15.39
CA ASN A 493 -1.17 -20.81 -14.46
C ASN A 493 -0.87 -20.48 -13.00
N GLY A 494 -0.01 -19.51 -12.75
CA GLY A 494 0.43 -19.18 -11.40
C GLY A 494 -0.57 -18.31 -10.64
N SER A 495 -0.50 -18.41 -9.32
CA SER A 495 -1.28 -17.61 -8.35
C SER A 495 -0.39 -16.59 -7.63
N LEU A 496 -0.99 -15.46 -7.27
CA LEU A 496 -0.35 -14.43 -6.45
C LEU A 496 -1.22 -14.10 -5.26
N VAL A 497 -0.59 -14.03 -4.09
CA VAL A 497 -1.21 -13.60 -2.84
C VAL A 497 -0.30 -12.59 -2.16
N PHE A 498 -0.68 -11.31 -2.20
CA PHE A 498 0.09 -10.21 -1.61
C PHE A 498 -0.68 -9.53 -0.50
N ILE A 499 0.00 -9.18 0.58
CA ILE A 499 -0.50 -8.22 1.58
C ILE A 499 0.15 -6.86 1.32
N THR A 500 -0.68 -5.84 1.07
CA THR A 500 -0.20 -4.49 0.71
C THR A 500 -1.01 -3.41 1.40
N SER A 501 -0.52 -2.18 1.42
CA SER A 501 -1.34 -1.03 1.82
C SER A 501 -2.63 -0.96 1.00
N ASN A 502 -3.77 -0.69 1.66
CA ASN A 502 -5.06 -0.58 0.98
C ASN A 502 -5.24 0.72 0.17
N SER A 503 -4.24 1.61 0.16
CA SER A 503 -4.29 2.92 -0.51
C SER A 503 -4.67 2.81 -2.00
N TRP A 504 -4.13 1.83 -2.73
CA TRP A 504 -4.38 1.66 -4.17
C TRP A 504 -5.86 1.42 -4.53
N LEU A 505 -6.71 1.08 -3.56
CA LEU A 505 -8.14 0.91 -3.78
C LEU A 505 -8.88 2.25 -3.95
N ASP A 506 -8.38 3.33 -3.33
CA ASP A 506 -9.13 4.58 -3.15
C ASP A 506 -8.35 5.86 -3.55
N VAL A 507 -7.07 5.74 -3.94
CA VAL A 507 -6.21 6.87 -4.36
C VAL A 507 -5.93 6.88 -5.86
N ASP A 508 -5.59 8.05 -6.41
CA ASP A 508 -5.45 8.24 -7.86
C ASP A 508 -4.40 7.36 -8.53
N PHE A 509 -3.25 7.08 -7.89
CA PHE A 509 -2.26 6.21 -8.52
C PHE A 509 -2.77 4.77 -8.67
N GLY A 510 -3.73 4.37 -7.82
CA GLY A 510 -4.37 3.07 -7.83
C GLY A 510 -5.18 2.80 -9.10
N LYS A 511 -5.64 3.83 -9.81
CA LYS A 511 -6.42 3.69 -11.06
C LYS A 511 -5.67 2.86 -12.11
N ALA A 512 -4.38 3.13 -12.31
CA ALA A 512 -3.56 2.38 -13.26
C ALA A 512 -3.34 0.92 -12.83
N LEU A 513 -3.30 0.66 -11.52
CA LEU A 513 -3.17 -0.69 -10.98
C LEU A 513 -4.49 -1.48 -11.09
N GLN A 514 -5.62 -0.85 -10.81
CA GLN A 514 -6.94 -1.43 -11.03
C GLN A 514 -7.13 -1.81 -12.51
N GLU A 515 -6.78 -0.91 -13.43
CA GLU A 515 -6.81 -1.19 -14.87
C GLU A 515 -5.89 -2.36 -15.25
N PHE A 516 -4.67 -2.39 -14.69
CA PHE A 516 -3.74 -3.51 -14.90
C PHE A 516 -4.37 -4.84 -14.49
N PHE A 517 -5.01 -4.91 -13.32
CA PHE A 517 -5.67 -6.14 -12.87
C PHE A 517 -6.80 -6.56 -13.80
N ILE A 518 -7.69 -5.65 -14.20
CA ILE A 518 -8.78 -5.95 -15.13
C ILE A 518 -8.23 -6.52 -16.46
N ARG A 519 -7.16 -5.93 -16.99
CA ARG A 519 -6.60 -6.31 -18.31
C ARG A 519 -5.74 -7.56 -18.29
N ALA A 520 -4.94 -7.78 -17.23
CA ALA A 520 -3.84 -8.74 -17.23
C ALA A 520 -3.98 -9.89 -16.23
N THR A 521 -4.95 -9.84 -15.33
CA THR A 521 -5.13 -10.85 -14.28
C THR A 521 -6.59 -11.30 -14.19
N TYR A 522 -6.81 -12.47 -13.59
CA TYR A 522 -8.10 -12.80 -12.99
C TYR A 522 -8.00 -12.45 -11.51
N LEU A 523 -8.59 -11.32 -11.13
CA LEU A 523 -8.64 -10.86 -9.75
C LEU A 523 -9.71 -11.63 -8.99
N LYS A 524 -9.28 -12.54 -8.11
CA LYS A 524 -10.18 -13.47 -7.41
C LYS A 524 -10.80 -12.82 -6.19
N ALA A 525 -9.96 -12.30 -5.31
CA ALA A 525 -10.42 -11.69 -4.08
C ALA A 525 -9.53 -10.52 -3.65
N VAL A 526 -10.18 -9.54 -3.00
CA VAL A 526 -9.54 -8.42 -2.32
C VAL A 526 -10.10 -8.41 -0.90
N ILE A 527 -9.28 -8.78 0.09
CA ILE A 527 -9.69 -9.10 1.45
C ILE A 527 -9.14 -8.05 2.42
N ASP A 528 -10.03 -7.22 2.95
CA ASP A 528 -9.81 -6.27 4.05
C ASP A 528 -10.42 -6.85 5.33
N TYR A 529 -10.08 -6.28 6.50
CA TYR A 529 -10.52 -6.79 7.79
C TYR A 529 -10.50 -5.70 8.86
N THR A 530 -11.39 -5.83 9.86
CA THR A 530 -11.78 -4.72 10.74
C THR A 530 -10.73 -4.31 11.78
N LYS A 531 -9.73 -5.15 12.07
CA LYS A 531 -8.66 -4.89 13.04
C LYS A 531 -7.30 -4.83 12.34
N ARG A 532 -6.35 -4.04 12.87
CA ARG A 532 -5.01 -3.92 12.26
C ARG A 532 -4.21 -5.20 12.49
N SER A 533 -3.57 -5.72 11.44
CA SER A 533 -2.57 -6.80 11.52
C SER A 533 -1.37 -6.48 12.39
N PHE A 534 -0.97 -5.21 12.41
CA PHE A 534 0.22 -4.80 13.09
C PHE A 534 -0.18 -3.90 14.26
N GLU A 535 0.00 -4.37 15.50
CA GLU A 535 -0.07 -3.50 16.69
C GLU A 535 0.93 -2.33 16.58
N GLN A 536 1.98 -2.52 15.77
CA GLN A 536 3.08 -1.59 15.58
C GLN A 536 3.01 -0.77 14.28
N ALA A 537 2.26 -1.20 13.24
CA ALA A 537 2.23 -0.48 11.96
C ALA A 537 1.03 0.46 11.80
N ASP A 538 1.33 1.61 11.21
CA ASP A 538 0.39 2.68 10.89
C ASP A 538 -0.21 2.56 9.47
N VAL A 539 -0.25 1.36 8.91
CA VAL A 539 -0.72 1.13 7.53
C VAL A 539 -1.89 0.14 7.55
N ASN A 540 -2.99 0.52 6.93
CA ASN A 540 -4.09 -0.43 6.68
C ASN A 540 -3.70 -1.31 5.52
N THR A 541 -3.93 -2.60 5.66
CA THR A 541 -3.53 -3.61 4.70
C THR A 541 -4.71 -4.30 4.07
N VAL A 542 -4.47 -4.86 2.89
CA VAL A 542 -5.42 -5.68 2.15
C VAL A 542 -4.67 -6.86 1.54
N ILE A 543 -5.26 -8.05 1.63
CA ILE A 543 -4.75 -9.24 0.95
C ILE A 543 -5.37 -9.30 -0.44
N THR A 544 -4.54 -9.34 -1.47
CA THR A 544 -4.95 -9.41 -2.87
C THR A 544 -4.63 -10.79 -3.41
N VAL A 545 -5.66 -11.52 -3.86
CA VAL A 545 -5.55 -12.85 -4.45
C VAL A 545 -5.89 -12.75 -5.93
N LEU A 546 -4.94 -13.13 -6.79
CA LEU A 546 -5.14 -13.10 -8.24
C LEU A 546 -4.37 -14.20 -8.94
N THR A 547 -4.70 -14.42 -10.20
CA THR A 547 -3.97 -15.34 -11.09
C THR A 547 -3.69 -14.63 -12.41
N ARG A 548 -2.65 -15.06 -13.12
CA ARG A 548 -2.24 -14.40 -14.37
C ARG A 548 -3.18 -14.77 -15.54
N LYS A 549 -3.58 -13.79 -16.35
CA LYS A 549 -4.22 -14.07 -17.65
C LYS A 549 -3.16 -14.49 -18.68
N PRO A 550 -3.43 -15.48 -19.53
CA PRO A 550 -2.64 -15.72 -20.73
C PRO A 550 -2.52 -14.43 -21.55
N ALA A 551 -1.34 -14.15 -22.13
CA ALA A 551 -1.10 -12.91 -22.86
C ALA A 551 -2.08 -12.67 -24.02
N LYS A 552 -2.58 -13.73 -24.66
CA LYS A 552 -3.62 -13.67 -25.71
C LYS A 552 -5.00 -13.20 -25.23
N LEU A 553 -5.25 -13.27 -23.93
CA LEU A 553 -6.48 -12.81 -23.27
C LEU A 553 -6.29 -11.43 -22.65
N PHE A 554 -5.14 -10.78 -22.90
CA PHE A 554 -4.98 -9.38 -22.54
C PHE A 554 -6.09 -8.55 -23.18
N ASN A 555 -6.71 -7.67 -22.40
CA ASN A 555 -7.85 -6.85 -22.83
C ASN A 555 -9.16 -7.61 -23.13
N LEU A 556 -9.22 -8.91 -22.81
CA LEU A 556 -10.43 -9.71 -22.89
C LEU A 556 -10.96 -10.07 -21.50
N LEU A 557 -12.28 -10.07 -21.38
CA LEU A 557 -13.01 -10.47 -20.18
C LEU A 557 -13.88 -11.69 -20.48
N ASP A 558 -13.96 -12.59 -19.52
CA ASP A 558 -14.83 -13.77 -19.57
C ASP A 558 -16.11 -13.51 -18.77
N GLU A 559 -17.26 -13.98 -19.27
CA GLU A 559 -18.57 -13.76 -18.65
C GLU A 559 -18.73 -14.39 -17.25
N LYS A 560 -17.93 -15.43 -16.97
CA LYS A 560 -17.98 -16.19 -15.72
C LYS A 560 -16.96 -15.66 -14.71
N SER A 561 -15.99 -14.86 -15.13
CA SER A 561 -15.00 -14.28 -14.23
C SER A 561 -15.62 -13.22 -13.31
N PHE A 562 -15.21 -13.25 -12.05
CA PHE A 562 -15.69 -12.35 -11.02
C PHE A 562 -14.62 -12.10 -9.97
N THR A 563 -14.82 -11.02 -9.22
CA THR A 563 -14.01 -10.63 -8.07
C THR A 563 -14.90 -10.53 -6.84
N ASN A 564 -14.44 -11.11 -5.74
CA ASN A 564 -15.02 -10.91 -4.42
C ASN A 564 -14.23 -9.85 -3.65
N PHE A 565 -14.90 -8.76 -3.29
CA PHE A 565 -14.40 -7.77 -2.35
C PHE A 565 -14.92 -8.13 -0.96
N VAL A 566 -14.00 -8.35 -0.03
CA VAL A 566 -14.29 -9.00 1.24
C VAL A 566 -13.87 -8.10 2.39
N LEU A 567 -14.74 -7.98 3.39
CA LEU A 567 -14.42 -7.40 4.68
C LEU A 567 -14.66 -8.46 5.76
N LEU A 568 -13.60 -8.97 6.38
CA LEU A 568 -13.70 -9.85 7.54
C LEU A 568 -14.00 -9.02 8.78
N LYS A 569 -15.02 -9.44 9.55
CA LYS A 569 -15.47 -8.77 10.78
C LYS A 569 -14.77 -9.30 12.04
N ARG A 570 -13.80 -10.20 11.87
CA ARG A 570 -13.04 -10.88 12.93
C ARG A 570 -11.55 -10.94 12.62
N ASP A 571 -10.78 -11.36 13.62
CA ASP A 571 -9.33 -11.56 13.53
C ASP A 571 -8.98 -12.84 12.75
N PHE A 572 -7.74 -12.91 12.24
CA PHE A 572 -7.22 -14.05 11.48
C PHE A 572 -6.85 -15.27 12.34
N ASP A 573 -7.07 -15.23 13.65
CA ASP A 573 -6.64 -16.25 14.61
C ASP A 573 -6.94 -17.68 14.14
N TRP A 574 -8.06 -17.90 13.43
CA TRP A 574 -8.22 -19.04 12.52
C TRP A 574 -9.25 -18.77 11.41
N VAL A 575 -8.86 -19.03 10.15
CA VAL A 575 -9.74 -18.99 8.98
C VAL A 575 -9.91 -20.39 8.42
N GLY A 576 -10.96 -21.08 8.89
CA GLY A 576 -11.29 -22.43 8.46
C GLY A 576 -12.00 -22.54 7.12
N GLU A 577 -12.19 -23.80 6.68
CA GLU A 577 -12.82 -24.19 5.42
C GLU A 577 -14.14 -23.43 5.13
N LYS A 578 -15.07 -23.41 6.09
CA LYS A 578 -16.37 -22.72 5.94
C LYS A 578 -16.24 -21.22 5.68
N LEU A 579 -15.28 -20.56 6.32
CA LEU A 579 -15.08 -19.13 6.12
C LEU A 579 -14.45 -18.88 4.74
N VAL A 580 -13.51 -19.72 4.31
CA VAL A 580 -12.92 -19.65 2.96
C VAL A 580 -13.97 -19.89 1.87
N GLU A 581 -14.88 -20.84 2.08
CA GLU A 581 -16.03 -21.04 1.19
C GLU A 581 -16.82 -19.73 1.04
N LYS A 582 -17.16 -19.08 2.16
CA LYS A 582 -17.87 -17.80 2.13
C LYS A 582 -17.09 -16.70 1.40
N ILE A 583 -15.77 -16.65 1.54
CA ILE A 583 -14.87 -15.67 0.90
C ILE A 583 -14.86 -15.86 -0.63
N LEU A 584 -14.83 -17.10 -1.10
CA LEU A 584 -14.62 -17.42 -2.52
C LEU A 584 -15.90 -17.67 -3.32
N LYS A 585 -17.00 -18.00 -2.64
CA LYS A 585 -18.30 -18.22 -3.28
C LYS A 585 -18.77 -16.97 -4.04
N PRO A 586 -19.21 -17.09 -5.29
CA PRO A 586 -19.93 -16.00 -5.96
C PRO A 586 -21.37 -15.93 -5.44
N TYR A 587 -21.84 -14.75 -5.09
CA TYR A 587 -23.20 -14.54 -4.56
C TYR A 587 -24.18 -14.04 -5.63
N PHE A 588 -24.16 -14.61 -6.84
CA PHE A 588 -25.03 -14.17 -7.94
C PHE A 588 -26.51 -14.48 -7.73
N GLU A 589 -26.82 -15.39 -6.80
CA GLU A 589 -28.17 -15.69 -6.33
C GLU A 589 -28.79 -14.54 -5.53
N GLU A 590 -27.96 -13.68 -4.92
CA GLU A 590 -28.42 -12.51 -4.19
C GLU A 590 -28.89 -11.43 -5.17
N LYS A 591 -29.86 -10.59 -4.76
CA LYS A 591 -30.31 -9.46 -5.58
C LYS A 591 -29.14 -8.53 -5.92
N GLY A 592 -28.84 -8.40 -7.20
CA GLY A 592 -27.84 -7.45 -7.70
C GLY A 592 -28.37 -6.01 -7.70
N VAL A 593 -27.50 -5.06 -7.36
CA VAL A 593 -27.79 -3.63 -7.40
C VAL A 593 -26.89 -2.97 -8.44
N GLU A 594 -27.50 -2.16 -9.32
CA GLU A 594 -26.76 -1.41 -10.34
C GLU A 594 -26.10 -0.17 -9.73
N ILE A 595 -24.79 -0.05 -9.91
CA ILE A 595 -23.96 1.04 -9.40
C ILE A 595 -22.93 1.39 -10.47
N PHE A 596 -22.88 2.66 -10.87
CA PHE A 596 -21.93 3.17 -11.87
C PHE A 596 -21.91 2.32 -13.18
N GLY A 597 -23.07 1.82 -13.61
CA GLY A 597 -23.21 1.01 -14.81
C GLY A 597 -22.78 -0.45 -14.68
N GLY A 598 -22.40 -0.91 -13.49
CA GLY A 598 -22.16 -2.32 -13.18
C GLY A 598 -23.11 -2.87 -12.11
N ILE A 599 -23.20 -4.20 -11.99
CA ILE A 599 -24.05 -4.87 -11.01
C ILE A 599 -23.19 -5.44 -9.87
N VAL A 600 -23.55 -5.12 -8.63
CA VAL A 600 -22.91 -5.63 -7.42
C VAL A 600 -23.89 -6.52 -6.65
N HIS A 601 -23.44 -7.74 -6.31
CA HIS A 601 -24.17 -8.66 -5.46
C HIS A 601 -23.58 -8.66 -4.05
N SER A 602 -24.41 -8.77 -3.02
CA SER A 602 -24.04 -8.47 -1.64
C SER A 602 -24.49 -9.57 -0.68
N TYR A 603 -23.52 -10.22 -0.03
CA TYR A 603 -23.75 -11.11 1.11
C TYR A 603 -23.10 -10.53 2.38
N GLU A 604 -23.73 -10.73 3.53
CA GLU A 604 -23.22 -10.27 4.81
C GLU A 604 -23.79 -11.08 5.98
N ASP A 605 -22.93 -11.53 6.88
CA ASP A 605 -23.28 -12.17 8.16
C ASP A 605 -22.40 -11.60 9.30
N ASP A 606 -22.37 -12.27 10.45
CA ASP A 606 -21.58 -11.85 11.63
C ASP A 606 -20.07 -12.01 11.44
N GLU A 607 -19.62 -12.82 10.48
CA GLU A 607 -18.21 -13.15 10.25
C GLU A 607 -17.62 -12.33 9.10
N VAL A 608 -18.39 -12.12 8.03
CA VAL A 608 -17.89 -11.57 6.77
C VAL A 608 -18.93 -10.75 6.02
N ARG A 609 -18.44 -9.76 5.28
CA ARG A 609 -19.17 -9.09 4.21
C ARG A 609 -18.48 -9.39 2.88
N VAL A 610 -19.25 -9.81 1.89
CA VAL A 610 -18.76 -10.08 0.53
C VAL A 610 -19.55 -9.27 -0.48
N ARG A 611 -18.83 -8.62 -1.40
CA ARG A 611 -19.37 -7.99 -2.61
C ARG A 611 -18.82 -8.69 -3.83
N THR A 612 -19.68 -9.41 -4.54
CA THR A 612 -19.32 -10.13 -5.76
C THR A 612 -19.65 -9.25 -6.96
N VAL A 613 -18.65 -9.03 -7.82
CA VAL A 613 -18.79 -8.24 -9.06
C VAL A 613 -18.18 -9.04 -10.21
N ARG A 614 -18.92 -9.21 -11.31
CA ARG A 614 -18.35 -9.81 -12.53
C ARG A 614 -17.29 -8.88 -13.12
N GLU A 615 -16.24 -9.42 -13.73
CA GLU A 615 -15.17 -8.59 -14.31
C GLU A 615 -15.71 -7.60 -15.36
N ILE A 616 -16.74 -7.99 -16.11
CA ILE A 616 -17.44 -7.12 -17.08
C ILE A 616 -18.07 -5.92 -16.38
N GLU A 617 -18.77 -6.15 -15.28
CA GLU A 617 -19.42 -5.09 -14.52
C GLU A 617 -18.39 -4.21 -13.82
N LEU A 618 -17.34 -4.81 -13.25
CA LEU A 618 -16.23 -4.07 -12.63
C LEU A 618 -15.52 -3.15 -13.64
N ALA A 619 -15.35 -3.60 -14.88
CA ALA A 619 -14.80 -2.78 -15.96
C ALA A 619 -15.71 -1.61 -16.33
N LYS A 620 -17.02 -1.81 -16.44
CA LYS A 620 -17.99 -0.73 -16.68
C LYS A 620 -17.97 0.31 -15.56
N MET A 621 -17.93 -0.15 -14.31
CA MET A 621 -17.86 0.73 -13.12
C MET A 621 -16.61 1.61 -13.11
N GLY A 622 -15.51 1.12 -13.69
CA GLY A 622 -14.29 1.90 -13.87
C GLY A 622 -14.23 2.76 -15.13
N GLY A 623 -15.33 2.86 -15.89
CA GLY A 623 -15.49 3.76 -17.04
C GLY A 623 -15.33 3.09 -18.42
N PHE A 624 -15.00 1.80 -18.50
CA PHE A 624 -14.87 1.14 -19.80
C PHE A 624 -16.21 0.92 -20.48
N LYS A 625 -16.21 1.04 -21.80
CA LYS A 625 -17.23 0.45 -22.66
C LYS A 625 -16.84 -1.01 -22.92
N VAL A 626 -17.76 -1.93 -22.67
CA VAL A 626 -17.53 -3.36 -22.85
C VAL A 626 -18.38 -3.86 -24.01
N ARG A 627 -17.75 -4.51 -25.00
CA ARG A 627 -18.42 -5.05 -26.19
C ARG A 627 -18.17 -6.55 -26.30
N GLU A 628 -19.22 -7.31 -26.61
CA GLU A 628 -19.07 -8.74 -26.90
C GLU A 628 -18.23 -8.93 -28.17
N PHE A 629 -17.17 -9.73 -28.06
CA PHE A 629 -16.23 -10.03 -29.15
C PHE A 629 -16.51 -11.42 -29.73
N LEU A 630 -16.67 -12.40 -28.83
CA LEU A 630 -17.12 -13.76 -29.10
C LEU A 630 -18.15 -14.13 -28.04
N LYS A 631 -18.96 -15.17 -28.28
CA LYS A 631 -19.98 -15.61 -27.33
C LYS A 631 -19.36 -15.82 -25.93
N GLY A 632 -19.79 -15.02 -24.96
CA GLY A 632 -19.30 -15.07 -23.57
C GLY A 632 -17.89 -14.47 -23.34
N THR A 633 -17.30 -13.82 -24.33
CA THR A 633 -16.00 -13.13 -24.24
C THR A 633 -16.13 -11.69 -24.72
N TYR A 634 -15.67 -10.75 -23.91
CA TYR A 634 -15.84 -9.32 -24.13
C TYR A 634 -14.51 -8.59 -24.26
N THR A 635 -14.50 -7.49 -24.99
CA THR A 635 -13.34 -6.61 -25.14
C THR A 635 -13.60 -5.24 -24.51
N LEU A 636 -12.56 -4.62 -23.96
CA LEU A 636 -12.63 -3.30 -23.36
C LEU A 636 -12.31 -2.20 -24.38
N GLN A 637 -13.06 -1.11 -24.31
CA GLN A 637 -12.90 0.11 -25.12
C GLN A 637 -12.99 1.36 -24.26
N GLY A 638 -12.31 2.43 -24.68
CA GLY A 638 -12.26 3.71 -23.96
C GLY A 638 -11.14 3.77 -22.92
N GLU A 639 -11.18 4.82 -22.10
CA GLU A 639 -10.22 5.07 -21.03
C GLU A 639 -10.77 4.62 -19.68
N TYR A 640 -9.90 4.12 -18.80
CA TYR A 640 -10.27 3.78 -17.44
C TYR A 640 -10.23 5.04 -16.55
N SER A 641 -11.38 5.46 -16.04
CA SER A 641 -11.48 6.57 -15.09
C SER A 641 -11.20 6.13 -13.64
N GLY A 642 -11.36 4.83 -13.37
CA GLY A 642 -11.26 4.23 -12.05
C GLY A 642 -12.41 4.58 -11.13
N MET A 643 -12.43 3.93 -9.97
CA MET A 643 -13.41 4.15 -8.92
C MET A 643 -12.82 3.76 -7.55
N LYS A 644 -13.53 4.10 -6.46
CA LYS A 644 -13.12 3.79 -5.10
C LYS A 644 -13.51 2.36 -4.70
N TRP A 645 -12.70 1.37 -5.04
CA TRP A 645 -12.96 -0.03 -4.70
C TRP A 645 -13.07 -0.25 -3.19
N GLY A 646 -12.22 0.39 -2.39
CA GLY A 646 -12.20 0.20 -0.94
C GLY A 646 -13.40 0.84 -0.27
N GLY A 647 -13.71 2.08 -0.64
CA GLY A 647 -14.89 2.78 -0.14
C GLY A 647 -16.18 2.09 -0.53
N ILE A 648 -16.35 1.79 -1.82
CA ILE A 648 -17.62 1.32 -2.38
C ILE A 648 -17.78 -0.20 -2.22
N LEU A 649 -16.79 -1.00 -2.61
CA LEU A 649 -16.93 -2.46 -2.72
C LEU A 649 -16.52 -3.23 -1.46
N ILE A 650 -15.82 -2.60 -0.51
CA ILE A 650 -15.43 -3.23 0.76
C ILE A 650 -16.19 -2.63 1.94
N ARG A 651 -16.08 -1.31 2.14
CA ARG A 651 -16.55 -0.66 3.37
C ARG A 651 -18.02 -0.24 3.34
N ALA A 652 -18.61 -0.03 2.16
CA ALA A 652 -19.98 0.48 2.08
C ALA A 652 -21.00 -0.48 2.71
N PRO A 653 -21.83 0.01 3.64
CA PRO A 653 -22.87 -0.79 4.29
C PRO A 653 -24.01 -1.10 3.31
N LYS A 654 -24.79 -2.16 3.56
CA LYS A 654 -25.90 -2.58 2.68
C LYS A 654 -26.88 -1.45 2.36
N ILE A 655 -27.17 -0.56 3.32
CA ILE A 655 -28.08 0.57 3.14
C ILE A 655 -27.61 1.56 2.05
N PHE A 656 -26.30 1.69 1.82
CA PHE A 656 -25.77 2.52 0.72
C PHE A 656 -26.29 2.02 -0.65
N TYR A 657 -26.29 0.71 -0.86
CA TYR A 657 -26.76 0.08 -2.08
C TYR A 657 -28.28 0.23 -2.24
N VAL A 658 -29.04 0.13 -1.15
CA VAL A 658 -30.49 0.33 -1.14
C VAL A 658 -30.85 1.77 -1.55
N ILE A 659 -30.11 2.76 -1.06
CA ILE A 659 -30.30 4.17 -1.45
C ILE A 659 -30.09 4.35 -2.95
N LEU A 660 -29.04 3.76 -3.51
CA LEU A 660 -28.76 3.87 -4.95
C LEU A 660 -29.83 3.16 -5.80
N ASP A 661 -30.27 1.97 -5.40
CA ASP A 661 -31.30 1.21 -6.10
C ASP A 661 -32.64 1.97 -6.14
N LYS A 662 -33.09 2.46 -4.98
CA LYS A 662 -34.37 3.18 -4.87
C LYS A 662 -34.31 4.63 -5.38
N GLY A 663 -33.12 5.21 -5.37
CA GLY A 663 -32.82 6.53 -5.93
C GLY A 663 -32.58 6.52 -7.44
N LYS A 664 -32.63 5.36 -8.11
CA LYS A 664 -32.41 5.25 -9.56
C LYS A 664 -33.36 6.16 -10.33
N GLY A 665 -32.79 6.98 -11.22
CA GLY A 665 -33.53 7.99 -11.99
C GLY A 665 -33.90 9.26 -11.22
N LYS A 666 -33.62 9.34 -9.92
CA LYS A 666 -33.83 10.52 -9.07
C LYS A 666 -32.53 11.18 -8.59
N LEU A 667 -31.42 10.44 -8.68
CA LEU A 667 -30.10 10.90 -8.27
C LEU A 667 -29.29 11.32 -9.50
N VAL A 668 -28.73 12.53 -9.44
CA VAL A 668 -27.80 13.08 -10.45
C VAL A 668 -26.51 13.54 -9.77
N ARG A 669 -25.43 13.71 -10.52
CA ARG A 669 -24.20 14.25 -9.93
C ARG A 669 -24.37 15.74 -9.69
N LEU A 670 -23.86 16.25 -8.56
CA LEU A 670 -23.94 17.67 -8.24
C LEU A 670 -23.35 18.54 -9.37
N GLY A 671 -22.24 18.13 -9.98
CA GLY A 671 -21.62 18.83 -11.10
C GLY A 671 -22.43 18.83 -12.41
N GLU A 672 -23.47 18.00 -12.54
CA GLU A 672 -24.36 18.00 -13.71
C GLU A 672 -25.42 19.11 -13.62
N ILE A 673 -25.79 19.52 -12.41
CA ILE A 673 -26.82 20.54 -12.15
C ILE A 673 -26.27 21.83 -11.52
N ALA A 674 -24.99 21.85 -11.15
CA ALA A 674 -24.38 22.96 -10.43
C ALA A 674 -22.94 23.27 -10.89
N GLU A 675 -22.61 24.57 -10.92
CA GLU A 675 -21.21 24.99 -10.95
C GLU A 675 -20.63 24.85 -9.53
N VAL A 676 -19.75 23.87 -9.33
CA VAL A 676 -18.99 23.69 -8.09
C VAL A 676 -17.58 24.23 -8.28
N ARG A 677 -17.23 25.26 -7.51
CA ARG A 677 -15.93 25.95 -7.65
C ARG A 677 -15.21 26.06 -6.32
N ARG A 678 -13.89 26.01 -6.38
CA ARG A 678 -13.04 26.23 -5.20
C ARG A 678 -12.99 27.70 -4.83
N GLY A 679 -13.09 28.01 -3.54
CA GLY A 679 -12.94 29.37 -3.03
C GLY A 679 -11.54 29.98 -3.28
N PHE A 680 -11.44 31.28 -3.06
CA PHE A 680 -10.30 32.05 -3.54
C PHE A 680 -9.12 32.15 -2.56
N THR A 681 -7.93 32.38 -3.13
CA THR A 681 -6.70 32.69 -2.39
C THR A 681 -6.34 34.15 -2.59
N THR A 682 -6.11 34.88 -1.50
CA THR A 682 -5.79 36.31 -1.55
C THR A 682 -4.31 36.60 -1.80
N GLY A 683 -3.40 35.76 -1.28
CA GLY A 683 -1.94 35.98 -1.33
C GLY A 683 -1.41 36.94 -0.25
N ALA A 684 -2.28 37.75 0.34
CA ALA A 684 -1.97 38.68 1.43
C ALA A 684 -3.14 38.79 2.42
N ASN A 685 -3.32 37.77 3.26
CA ASN A 685 -4.45 37.69 4.19
C ASN A 685 -4.56 38.90 5.12
N GLU A 686 -3.44 39.51 5.49
CA GLU A 686 -3.38 40.65 6.41
C GLU A 686 -3.87 41.95 5.77
N PHE A 687 -3.82 42.05 4.44
CA PHE A 687 -4.33 43.17 3.67
C PHE A 687 -5.79 42.94 3.25
N PHE A 688 -6.09 41.76 2.69
CA PHE A 688 -7.40 41.56 2.07
C PHE A 688 -8.54 41.33 3.06
N TYR A 689 -8.26 40.85 4.27
CA TYR A 689 -9.30 40.58 5.26
C TYR A 689 -9.36 41.68 6.31
N LEU A 690 -10.54 42.27 6.41
CA LEU A 690 -10.83 43.44 7.22
C LEU A 690 -11.94 43.11 8.22
N GLU A 691 -11.77 43.53 9.47
CA GLU A 691 -12.78 43.39 10.51
C GLU A 691 -13.51 44.74 10.66
N PRO A 692 -14.84 44.80 10.45
CA PRO A 692 -15.61 46.00 10.75
C PRO A 692 -15.53 46.35 12.24
N ILE A 693 -15.24 47.61 12.55
CA ILE A 693 -15.19 48.10 13.93
C ILE A 693 -16.64 48.34 14.40
N LYS A 694 -17.07 47.68 15.47
CA LYS A 694 -18.48 47.68 15.89
C LYS A 694 -18.85 48.80 16.87
N ASN A 695 -17.87 49.38 17.56
CA ASN A 695 -18.11 50.38 18.60
C ASN A 695 -17.81 51.80 18.08
N PRO A 696 -18.77 52.73 18.10
CA PRO A 696 -18.55 54.12 17.66
C PRO A 696 -17.43 54.84 18.41
N LYS A 697 -17.17 54.47 19.68
CA LYS A 697 -16.05 55.00 20.49
C LYS A 697 -14.68 54.59 19.97
N GLU A 698 -14.61 53.54 19.16
CA GLU A 698 -13.39 52.99 18.57
C GLU A 698 -13.29 53.31 17.07
N TRP A 699 -14.24 54.08 16.50
CA TRP A 699 -14.17 54.44 15.09
C TRP A 699 -13.06 55.47 14.83
N PRO A 700 -12.22 55.25 13.80
CA PRO A 700 -11.19 56.21 13.44
C PRO A 700 -11.84 57.52 13.00
N ILE A 701 -11.13 58.62 13.17
CA ILE A 701 -11.53 59.91 12.58
C ILE A 701 -11.17 59.86 11.09
N CYS A 702 -12.12 60.19 10.23
CA CYS A 702 -11.88 60.20 8.80
C CYS A 702 -10.78 61.22 8.47
N PRO A 703 -9.65 60.80 7.86
CA PRO A 703 -8.53 61.71 7.60
C PRO A 703 -8.85 62.77 6.55
N VAL A 704 -9.95 62.60 5.81
CA VAL A 704 -10.37 63.49 4.72
C VAL A 704 -11.29 64.61 5.21
N CYS A 705 -12.31 64.28 6.00
CA CYS A 705 -13.34 65.24 6.44
C CYS A 705 -13.29 65.57 7.94
N GLY A 706 -12.43 64.91 8.72
CA GLY A 706 -12.22 65.19 10.13
C GLY A 706 -13.35 64.74 11.07
N ARG A 707 -14.37 64.03 10.55
CA ARG A 707 -15.48 63.47 11.36
C ARG A 707 -15.47 61.94 11.38
N VAL A 708 -16.24 61.40 12.30
CA VAL A 708 -16.57 59.97 12.36
C VAL A 708 -17.78 59.73 11.44
N HIS A 709 -17.75 58.64 10.65
CA HIS A 709 -18.84 58.26 9.75
C HIS A 709 -19.69 57.15 10.35
N GLU A 710 -21.01 57.31 10.26
CA GLU A 710 -21.98 56.33 10.75
C GLU A 710 -22.27 55.22 9.72
N PRO A 711 -22.72 54.02 10.13
CA PRO A 711 -23.03 52.94 9.21
C PRO A 711 -24.19 53.37 8.31
N GLY A 712 -24.04 53.17 6.99
CA GLY A 712 -25.00 53.63 5.99
C GLY A 712 -24.63 54.94 5.30
N GLU A 713 -23.55 55.63 5.71
CA GLU A 713 -23.01 56.79 4.99
C GLU A 713 -22.10 56.41 3.79
N GLY A 714 -22.12 55.14 3.36
CA GLY A 714 -21.30 54.62 2.25
C GLY A 714 -19.82 54.36 2.60
N LEU A 715 -19.42 54.57 3.86
CA LEU A 715 -18.11 54.28 4.41
C LEU A 715 -18.22 53.31 5.59
N VAL A 716 -17.28 52.37 5.67
CA VAL A 716 -17.23 51.39 6.76
C VAL A 716 -15.91 51.54 7.50
N ALA A 717 -15.98 51.78 8.81
CA ALA A 717 -14.82 51.73 9.70
C ALA A 717 -14.34 50.28 9.83
N VAL A 718 -13.09 50.02 9.46
CA VAL A 718 -12.51 48.68 9.46
C VAL A 718 -11.10 48.68 10.02
N ARG A 719 -10.67 47.52 10.52
CA ARG A 719 -9.29 47.27 10.92
C ARG A 719 -8.74 46.00 10.28
N ASN A 720 -7.43 45.92 10.10
CA ASN A 720 -6.77 44.73 9.60
C ASN A 720 -5.83 44.08 10.64
N LYS A 721 -5.36 42.85 10.36
CA LYS A 721 -4.48 42.13 11.29
C LYS A 721 -3.08 42.75 11.45
N ALA A 722 -2.70 43.66 10.55
CA ALA A 722 -1.43 44.38 10.59
C ALA A 722 -1.54 45.72 11.35
N GLY A 723 -2.69 46.00 11.99
CA GLY A 723 -2.90 47.17 12.83
C GLY A 723 -3.27 48.45 12.08
N TRP A 724 -3.66 48.36 10.79
CA TRP A 724 -4.27 49.49 10.11
C TRP A 724 -5.73 49.63 10.50
N GLU A 725 -6.15 50.87 10.77
CA GLU A 725 -7.54 51.25 11.06
C GLU A 725 -7.90 52.46 10.22
N GLY A 726 -9.07 52.44 9.59
CA GLY A 726 -9.53 53.51 8.73
C GLY A 726 -10.91 53.24 8.16
N TYR A 727 -11.36 54.13 7.27
CA TYR A 727 -12.58 53.89 6.49
C TYR A 727 -12.24 53.28 5.16
N ILE A 728 -13.17 52.51 4.59
CA ILE A 728 -13.18 52.08 3.20
C ILE A 728 -14.59 52.26 2.66
N GLU A 729 -14.73 52.62 1.38
CA GLU A 729 -16.01 52.67 0.70
C GLU A 729 -16.70 51.31 0.72
N GLU A 730 -17.95 51.29 1.16
CA GLU A 730 -18.73 50.06 1.38
C GLU A 730 -18.81 49.19 0.13
N GLU A 731 -18.83 49.82 -1.06
CA GLU A 731 -18.88 49.12 -2.34
C GLU A 731 -17.69 48.18 -2.58
N PHE A 732 -16.51 48.48 -1.99
CA PHE A 732 -15.31 47.66 -2.09
C PHE A 732 -15.19 46.61 -0.98
N LEU A 733 -16.21 46.49 -0.12
CA LEU A 733 -16.24 45.50 0.94
C LEU A 733 -17.34 44.48 0.67
N ARG A 734 -16.98 43.20 0.79
CA ARG A 734 -17.95 42.09 0.71
C ARG A 734 -17.82 41.16 1.92
N PRO A 735 -18.93 40.63 2.46
CA PRO A 735 -18.86 39.58 3.47
C PRO A 735 -18.06 38.38 2.95
N VAL A 736 -17.32 37.72 3.85
CA VAL A 736 -16.52 36.55 3.49
C VAL A 736 -16.57 35.51 4.61
N VAL A 737 -16.74 34.25 4.23
CA VAL A 737 -16.54 33.11 5.12
C VAL A 737 -15.10 32.65 4.99
N LYS A 738 -14.27 32.95 6.00
CA LYS A 738 -12.84 32.65 5.95
C LYS A 738 -12.52 31.23 6.41
N SER A 739 -13.34 30.69 7.30
CA SER A 739 -13.17 29.38 7.91
C SER A 739 -14.51 28.64 7.96
N PRO A 740 -14.53 27.31 7.69
CA PRO A 740 -15.72 26.48 7.95
C PRO A 740 -16.24 26.59 9.39
N GLN A 741 -15.42 27.02 10.34
CA GLN A 741 -15.86 27.23 11.72
C GLN A 741 -16.81 28.43 11.90
N GLU A 742 -16.85 29.35 10.93
CA GLU A 742 -17.79 30.48 10.92
C GLU A 742 -19.21 30.03 10.48
N ILE A 743 -19.33 28.85 9.86
CA ILE A 743 -20.62 28.22 9.58
C ILE A 743 -21.12 27.59 10.89
N LYS A 744 -22.04 28.29 11.56
CA LYS A 744 -22.64 27.85 12.82
C LYS A 744 -23.98 27.15 12.63
N THR A 745 -24.75 27.54 11.62
CA THR A 745 -26.09 27.04 11.33
C THR A 745 -26.20 26.70 9.83
N TYR A 746 -27.30 26.08 9.40
CA TYR A 746 -27.54 25.74 7.99
C TYR A 746 -27.80 26.96 7.09
N VAL A 747 -27.85 28.16 7.66
CA VAL A 747 -28.00 29.43 6.94
C VAL A 747 -26.91 30.39 7.39
N ILE A 748 -26.24 31.04 6.44
CA ILE A 748 -25.21 32.02 6.74
C ILE A 748 -25.88 33.35 7.05
N ARG A 749 -25.71 33.80 8.28
CA ARG A 749 -26.24 35.09 8.75
C ARG A 749 -25.16 36.17 8.67
N PRO A 750 -25.44 37.38 8.15
CA PRO A 750 -24.47 38.46 8.05
C PRO A 750 -23.76 38.81 9.38
N GLU A 751 -24.47 38.69 10.50
CA GLU A 751 -23.98 38.95 11.86
C GLU A 751 -23.00 37.89 12.39
N ASP A 752 -23.03 36.67 11.84
CA ASP A 752 -22.09 35.60 12.17
C ASP A 752 -20.72 35.82 11.52
N LEU A 753 -20.63 36.67 10.49
CA LEU A 753 -19.41 36.93 9.73
C LEU A 753 -18.59 38.05 10.35
N LYS A 754 -17.38 37.70 10.78
CA LYS A 754 -16.45 38.63 11.43
C LYS A 754 -15.67 39.51 10.44
N LEU A 755 -15.53 39.05 9.20
CA LEU A 755 -14.63 39.65 8.23
C LEU A 755 -15.38 40.11 6.98
N ARG A 756 -14.84 41.17 6.39
CA ARG A 756 -15.09 41.61 5.03
C ARG A 756 -13.82 41.40 4.21
N VAL A 757 -13.97 41.17 2.92
CA VAL A 757 -12.86 41.14 1.96
C VAL A 757 -12.85 42.45 1.17
N PHE A 758 -11.66 43.04 1.03
CA PHE A 758 -11.43 44.19 0.15
C PHE A 758 -11.41 43.73 -1.32
N LEU A 759 -12.31 44.27 -2.14
CA LEU A 759 -12.48 43.97 -3.56
C LEU A 759 -12.55 45.26 -4.37
N CYS A 760 -11.40 45.67 -4.90
CA CYS A 760 -11.29 46.81 -5.80
C CYS A 760 -10.59 46.35 -7.08
N ASN A 761 -11.25 46.59 -8.23
CA ASN A 761 -10.71 46.32 -9.57
C ASN A 761 -10.32 47.62 -10.30
N LEU A 762 -10.39 48.77 -9.62
CA LEU A 762 -10.05 50.06 -10.19
C LEU A 762 -8.55 50.35 -10.07
N SER A 763 -7.99 50.97 -11.10
CA SER A 763 -6.63 51.53 -11.04
C SER A 763 -6.60 52.75 -10.11
N LYS A 764 -5.41 53.15 -9.66
CA LYS A 764 -5.25 54.35 -8.81
C LYS A 764 -5.77 55.61 -9.50
N GLU A 765 -5.62 55.73 -10.81
CA GLU A 765 -6.14 56.84 -11.62
C GLU A 765 -7.67 56.82 -11.70
N ALA A 766 -8.27 55.63 -11.81
CA ALA A 766 -9.72 55.47 -11.81
C ALA A 766 -10.32 55.79 -10.43
N LEU A 767 -9.69 55.34 -9.34
CA LEU A 767 -10.09 55.70 -7.96
C LEU A 767 -10.05 57.21 -7.73
N LYS A 768 -8.98 57.88 -8.19
CA LYS A 768 -8.86 59.35 -8.12
C LYS A 768 -9.99 60.05 -8.88
N ARG A 769 -10.27 59.64 -10.12
CA ARG A 769 -11.34 60.22 -10.94
C ARG A 769 -12.73 59.99 -10.34
N ALA A 770 -12.95 58.85 -9.67
CA ALA A 770 -14.20 58.49 -9.04
C ALA A 770 -14.37 59.02 -7.60
N GLY A 771 -13.39 59.77 -7.09
CA GLY A 771 -13.41 60.31 -5.72
C GLY A 771 -13.32 59.26 -4.62
N LYS A 772 -12.79 58.07 -4.92
CA LYS A 772 -12.67 56.92 -3.99
C LYS A 772 -11.36 57.00 -3.21
N VAL A 773 -11.28 58.00 -2.34
CA VAL A 773 -10.07 58.41 -1.64
C VAL A 773 -9.62 57.40 -0.58
N HIS A 774 -10.54 56.67 0.04
CA HIS A 774 -10.22 55.77 1.15
C HIS A 774 -9.64 54.44 0.67
N ALA A 775 -10.22 53.84 -0.37
CA ALA A 775 -9.64 52.68 -1.03
C ALA A 775 -8.25 52.98 -1.60
N LEU A 776 -8.04 54.18 -2.15
CA LEU A 776 -6.73 54.60 -2.65
C LEU A 776 -5.69 54.69 -1.53
N GLU A 777 -6.02 55.37 -0.42
CA GLU A 777 -5.17 55.46 0.76
C GLU A 777 -4.81 54.06 1.31
N TYR A 778 -5.79 53.16 1.35
CA TYR A 778 -5.58 51.79 1.80
C TYR A 778 -4.61 51.01 0.92
N ILE A 779 -4.73 51.16 -0.40
CA ILE A 779 -3.81 50.55 -1.37
C ILE A 779 -2.39 51.10 -1.21
N GLU A 780 -2.24 52.42 -1.09
CA GLU A 780 -0.94 53.06 -0.91
C GLU A 780 -0.28 52.64 0.42
N TRP A 781 -1.08 52.50 1.49
CA TRP A 781 -0.62 51.90 2.74
C TRP A 781 -0.13 50.46 2.52
N GLY A 782 -0.87 49.64 1.75
CA GLY A 782 -0.47 48.29 1.40
C GLY A 782 0.86 48.22 0.63
N GLU A 783 1.07 49.16 -0.30
CA GLU A 783 2.32 49.31 -1.06
C GLU A 783 3.50 49.66 -0.15
N SER A 784 3.29 50.56 0.84
CA SER A 784 4.31 50.92 1.83
C SER A 784 4.76 49.73 2.70
N ARG A 785 3.89 48.71 2.86
CA ARG A 785 4.17 47.47 3.60
C ARG A 785 4.75 46.35 2.73
N GLY A 786 4.92 46.58 1.43
CA GLY A 786 5.52 45.60 0.52
C GLY A 786 4.59 44.45 0.09
N TYR A 787 3.27 44.55 0.29
CA TYR A 787 2.33 43.49 -0.10
C TYR A 787 2.34 43.21 -1.61
N GLN A 788 2.63 44.20 -2.45
CA GLN A 788 2.79 44.10 -3.90
C GLN A 788 3.94 43.18 -4.33
N ASN A 789 4.93 42.96 -3.44
CA ASN A 789 6.11 42.17 -3.76
C ASN A 789 5.95 40.67 -3.46
N ARG A 790 4.83 40.24 -2.84
CA ARG A 790 4.60 38.82 -2.50
C ARG A 790 4.35 37.99 -3.76
N PRO A 791 4.69 36.68 -3.78
CA PRO A 791 4.62 35.85 -4.99
C PRO A 791 3.26 35.88 -5.71
N THR A 792 2.16 35.75 -4.97
CA THR A 792 0.80 35.73 -5.55
C THR A 792 0.35 37.11 -6.03
N THR A 793 0.64 38.18 -5.29
CA THR A 793 0.19 39.55 -5.60
C THR A 793 1.01 40.17 -6.73
N ARG A 794 2.34 39.94 -6.77
CA ARG A 794 3.25 40.42 -7.82
C ARG A 794 2.88 39.92 -9.22
N SER A 795 2.22 38.77 -9.30
CA SER A 795 1.80 38.17 -10.58
C SER A 795 0.58 38.85 -11.23
N ARG A 796 -0.10 39.75 -10.51
CA ARG A 796 -1.32 40.42 -10.98
C ARG A 796 -1.00 41.78 -11.60
N THR A 797 -1.78 42.20 -12.58
CA THR A 797 -1.68 43.53 -13.21
C THR A 797 -1.91 44.65 -12.20
N LEU A 798 -2.99 44.57 -11.43
CA LEU A 798 -3.22 45.36 -10.22
C LEU A 798 -3.04 44.40 -9.03
N TRP A 799 -2.02 44.63 -8.20
CA TRP A 799 -1.64 43.65 -7.17
C TRP A 799 -2.77 43.39 -6.14
N TRP A 800 -3.64 44.38 -5.94
CA TRP A 800 -4.82 44.32 -5.07
C TRP A 800 -6.09 43.77 -5.73
N ASP A 801 -6.11 43.51 -7.04
CA ASP A 801 -7.32 43.01 -7.70
C ASP A 801 -7.49 41.50 -7.48
N LEU A 802 -8.64 41.08 -6.94
CA LEU A 802 -8.99 39.66 -6.76
C LEU A 802 -9.91 39.12 -7.86
N GLY A 803 -10.23 39.94 -8.87
CA GLY A 803 -11.19 39.67 -9.93
C GLY A 803 -12.64 39.87 -9.49
N VAL A 804 -13.54 39.84 -10.47
CA VAL A 804 -14.99 39.83 -10.22
C VAL A 804 -15.38 38.51 -9.56
N ARG A 805 -16.11 38.60 -8.45
CA ARG A 805 -16.57 37.45 -7.66
C ARG A 805 -18.01 37.65 -7.27
N GLU A 806 -18.86 36.82 -7.82
CA GLU A 806 -20.25 36.71 -7.46
C GLU A 806 -20.41 35.64 -6.38
N PRO A 807 -21.24 35.81 -5.35
CA PRO A 807 -21.48 34.79 -4.33
C PRO A 807 -22.02 33.46 -4.91
N SER A 808 -21.77 32.37 -4.19
CA SER A 808 -22.37 31.06 -4.47
C SER A 808 -23.64 30.85 -3.62
N HIS A 809 -24.58 30.02 -4.06
CA HIS A 809 -25.84 29.78 -3.34
C HIS A 809 -25.64 28.92 -2.09
N ILE A 810 -24.80 27.88 -2.18
CA ILE A 810 -24.48 26.98 -1.06
C ILE A 810 -22.97 26.95 -0.85
N LEU A 811 -22.53 26.93 0.42
CA LEU A 811 -21.13 26.75 0.78
C LEU A 811 -20.93 25.39 1.44
N ILE A 812 -19.97 24.62 0.90
CA ILE A 812 -19.55 23.32 1.44
C ILE A 812 -18.07 23.35 1.86
N PRO A 813 -17.69 22.80 3.02
CA PRO A 813 -16.28 22.69 3.42
C PRO A 813 -15.47 21.72 2.55
N GLU A 814 -14.18 22.01 2.41
CA GLU A 814 -13.19 21.04 1.91
C GLU A 814 -12.97 19.88 2.91
N ARG A 815 -13.15 20.13 4.21
CA ARG A 815 -12.79 19.19 5.28
C ARG A 815 -13.89 18.94 6.29
N TYR A 816 -14.04 17.68 6.69
CA TYR A 816 -15.07 17.21 7.61
C TYR A 816 -14.47 16.39 8.75
N TRP A 817 -14.83 16.72 9.98
CA TRP A 817 -14.55 15.87 11.14
C TRP A 817 -15.82 15.10 11.50
N ASN A 818 -16.45 15.33 12.64
CA ASN A 818 -17.74 14.71 13.01
C ASN A 818 -18.95 15.65 12.89
N THR A 819 -18.73 16.86 12.39
CA THR A 819 -19.74 17.92 12.23
C THR A 819 -19.73 18.35 10.77
N TYR A 820 -20.89 18.31 10.11
CA TYR A 820 -21.02 18.53 8.67
C TYR A 820 -21.56 19.94 8.41
N LYS A 821 -20.63 20.91 8.39
CA LYS A 821 -20.93 22.35 8.39
C LYS A 821 -21.17 22.91 6.99
N ILE A 822 -22.30 22.55 6.40
CA ILE A 822 -22.75 23.14 5.13
C ILE A 822 -23.80 24.23 5.41
N ALA A 823 -23.93 25.22 4.51
CA ALA A 823 -24.94 26.26 4.68
C ALA A 823 -25.40 26.91 3.39
N LEU A 824 -26.66 27.35 3.41
CA LEU A 824 -27.24 28.27 2.43
C LEU A 824 -26.67 29.68 2.64
N ASN A 825 -26.21 30.31 1.56
CA ASN A 825 -25.49 31.58 1.60
C ASN A 825 -26.41 32.80 1.40
N THR A 826 -27.38 32.97 2.28
CA THR A 826 -28.29 34.13 2.25
C THR A 826 -27.58 35.46 2.51
N ALA A 827 -26.42 35.43 3.19
CA ALA A 827 -25.60 36.61 3.45
C ALA A 827 -24.80 37.11 2.23
N GLN A 828 -24.90 36.45 1.07
CA GLN A 828 -24.11 36.78 -0.12
C GLN A 828 -22.59 36.87 0.16
N ALA A 829 -22.12 36.01 1.06
CA ALA A 829 -20.72 35.99 1.47
C ALA A 829 -19.86 35.28 0.44
N LEU A 830 -18.63 35.75 0.25
CA LEU A 830 -17.66 35.07 -0.59
C LEU A 830 -16.94 33.95 0.18
N GLU A 831 -16.49 32.94 -0.54
CA GLU A 831 -15.91 31.73 -0.01
C GLU A 831 -14.37 31.71 -0.10
N ASN A 832 -13.69 31.52 1.03
CA ASN A 832 -12.25 31.31 1.06
C ASN A 832 -11.85 29.94 0.48
N LYS A 833 -10.59 29.77 0.08
CA LYS A 833 -9.98 28.52 -0.40
C LYS A 833 -10.27 27.21 0.36
N ASN A 834 -10.72 27.27 1.62
CA ASN A 834 -11.07 26.11 2.44
C ASN A 834 -12.55 25.67 2.26
N LEU A 835 -13.30 26.35 1.41
CA LEU A 835 -14.70 26.13 1.09
C LEU A 835 -14.86 26.01 -0.42
N TYR A 836 -15.86 25.27 -0.85
CA TYR A 836 -16.32 25.24 -2.22
C TYR A 836 -17.69 25.91 -2.31
N GLY A 837 -17.85 26.73 -3.33
CA GLY A 837 -19.11 27.37 -3.67
C GLY A 837 -19.86 26.52 -4.66
N VAL A 838 -21.16 26.33 -4.42
CA VAL A 838 -22.09 25.65 -5.31
C VAL A 838 -23.09 26.67 -5.82
N ARG A 839 -23.14 26.83 -7.14
CA ARG A 839 -24.10 27.70 -7.82
C ARG A 839 -25.03 26.84 -8.67
N LEU A 840 -26.31 27.11 -8.53
CA LEU A 840 -27.43 26.32 -9.04
C LEU A 840 -28.46 27.27 -9.64
N ASP A 841 -29.33 26.76 -10.50
CA ASP A 841 -30.57 27.47 -10.85
C ASP A 841 -31.47 27.62 -9.61
N GLU A 842 -32.21 28.72 -9.54
CA GLU A 842 -32.99 29.10 -8.34
C GLU A 842 -33.98 28.01 -7.90
N SER A 843 -34.58 27.30 -8.85
CA SER A 843 -35.54 26.21 -8.59
C SER A 843 -34.93 25.00 -7.86
N ASN A 844 -33.60 24.82 -7.92
CA ASN A 844 -32.90 23.65 -7.39
C ASN A 844 -32.18 23.93 -6.05
N ILE A 845 -32.20 25.16 -5.55
CA ILE A 845 -31.42 25.55 -4.37
C ILE A 845 -31.88 24.79 -3.12
N ASP A 846 -33.16 24.86 -2.79
CA ASP A 846 -33.69 24.28 -1.54
C ASP A 846 -33.70 22.74 -1.56
N THR A 847 -33.99 22.12 -2.71
CA THR A 847 -33.93 20.67 -2.88
C THR A 847 -32.51 20.13 -2.74
N THR A 848 -31.55 20.78 -3.40
CA THR A 848 -30.13 20.42 -3.30
C THR A 848 -29.59 20.67 -1.89
N MET A 849 -29.90 21.82 -1.29
CA MET A 849 -29.48 22.15 0.08
C MET A 849 -30.10 21.19 1.10
N GLY A 850 -31.38 20.85 0.96
CA GLY A 850 -32.07 19.89 1.82
C GLY A 850 -31.43 18.50 1.77
N TYR A 851 -31.07 18.03 0.57
CA TYR A 851 -30.36 16.77 0.41
C TYR A 851 -28.97 16.81 1.04
N LEU A 852 -28.17 17.84 0.72
CA LEU A 852 -26.83 18.00 1.30
C LEU A 852 -26.90 18.12 2.83
N ALA A 853 -27.96 18.73 3.37
CA ALA A 853 -28.13 18.90 4.81
C ALA A 853 -28.60 17.63 5.51
N SER A 854 -29.10 16.63 4.78
CA SER A 854 -29.56 15.35 5.30
C SER A 854 -28.42 14.44 5.76
N THR A 855 -28.75 13.37 6.48
CA THR A 855 -27.78 12.35 6.90
C THR A 855 -27.23 11.50 5.74
N ILE A 856 -27.79 11.61 4.54
CA ILE A 856 -27.23 10.95 3.34
C ILE A 856 -25.85 11.52 3.01
N LEU A 857 -25.63 12.83 3.13
CA LEU A 857 -24.32 13.43 2.82
C LEU A 857 -23.20 12.83 3.69
N PRO A 858 -23.30 12.79 5.04
CA PRO A 858 -22.34 12.08 5.88
C PRO A 858 -22.03 10.66 5.42
N LEU A 859 -23.05 9.86 5.08
CA LEU A 859 -22.88 8.49 4.60
C LEU A 859 -21.99 8.44 3.36
N PHE A 860 -22.28 9.28 2.36
CA PHE A 860 -21.48 9.35 1.14
C PHE A 860 -20.06 9.88 1.45
N LEU A 861 -19.92 10.96 2.20
CA LEU A 861 -18.60 11.53 2.50
C LEU A 861 -17.67 10.56 3.24
N GLU A 862 -18.18 9.67 4.10
CA GLU A 862 -17.35 8.63 4.74
C GLU A 862 -16.82 7.59 3.74
N LEU A 863 -17.55 7.32 2.65
CA LEU A 863 -17.16 6.35 1.62
C LEU A 863 -16.26 6.98 0.54
N TYR A 864 -16.54 8.24 0.18
CA TYR A 864 -15.85 8.98 -0.86
C TYR A 864 -14.72 9.87 -0.37
N GLY A 865 -14.65 10.21 0.92
CA GLY A 865 -13.63 11.10 1.44
C GLY A 865 -12.26 10.45 1.55
N ARG A 866 -11.21 11.28 1.63
CA ARG A 866 -9.84 10.81 1.92
C ARG A 866 -9.48 11.16 3.36
N SER A 867 -9.04 10.18 4.14
CA SER A 867 -8.51 10.41 5.49
C SER A 867 -7.00 10.57 5.44
N ASN A 868 -6.51 11.71 4.95
CA ASN A 868 -5.07 11.97 4.77
C ASN A 868 -4.41 12.68 5.97
N LEU A 869 -5.20 13.06 6.99
CA LEU A 869 -4.79 13.95 8.08
C LEU A 869 -4.87 13.25 9.44
N GLY A 870 -3.96 13.62 10.35
CA GLY A 870 -4.05 13.24 11.76
C GLY A 870 -5.41 13.61 12.38
N GLU A 871 -5.81 12.88 13.41
CA GLU A 871 -7.13 13.00 14.09
C GLU A 871 -8.36 12.59 13.27
N GLY A 872 -8.17 12.10 12.04
CA GLY A 872 -9.20 11.42 11.26
C GLY A 872 -10.05 12.35 10.43
N VAL A 873 -9.60 13.57 10.14
CA VAL A 873 -10.32 14.52 9.29
C VAL A 873 -10.41 13.99 7.85
N LEU A 874 -11.62 14.06 7.29
CA LEU A 874 -11.88 13.79 5.87
C LEU A 874 -11.56 15.02 5.04
N ASP A 875 -10.90 14.78 3.92
CA ASP A 875 -10.56 15.76 2.90
C ASP A 875 -11.31 15.39 1.60
N ILE A 876 -12.09 16.33 1.10
CA ILE A 876 -12.93 16.19 -0.10
C ILE A 876 -12.42 17.22 -1.10
N ASP A 877 -11.90 16.78 -2.24
CA ASP A 877 -11.49 17.70 -3.30
C ASP A 877 -12.73 18.25 -4.06
N VAL A 878 -12.54 19.35 -4.80
CA VAL A 878 -13.63 19.97 -5.58
C VAL A 878 -14.24 19.01 -6.61
N TYR A 879 -13.43 18.19 -7.29
CA TYR A 879 -13.95 17.19 -8.24
C TYR A 879 -14.72 16.08 -7.52
N MET A 880 -14.31 15.68 -6.30
CA MET A 880 -15.08 14.72 -5.50
C MET A 880 -16.43 15.32 -5.08
N SER A 881 -16.48 16.63 -4.85
CA SER A 881 -17.73 17.33 -4.53
C SER A 881 -18.68 17.36 -5.73
N GLN A 882 -18.15 17.48 -6.96
CA GLN A 882 -18.94 17.40 -8.19
C GLN A 882 -19.56 16.02 -8.40
N GLU A 883 -18.91 14.96 -7.90
CA GLU A 883 -19.37 13.57 -8.01
C GLU A 883 -20.38 13.17 -6.92
N ILE A 884 -20.68 14.06 -5.95
CA ILE A 884 -21.72 13.80 -4.94
C ILE A 884 -23.06 13.62 -5.65
N LEU A 885 -23.72 12.48 -5.41
CA LEU A 885 -25.08 12.26 -5.90
C LEU A 885 -26.06 13.07 -5.06
N VAL A 886 -26.89 13.87 -5.73
CA VAL A 886 -27.94 14.68 -5.12
C VAL A 886 -29.28 14.36 -5.73
N LEU A 887 -30.34 14.58 -4.95
CA LEU A 887 -31.71 14.38 -5.38
C LEU A 887 -32.10 15.47 -6.37
N HIS A 888 -32.42 15.08 -7.61
CA HIS A 888 -33.01 15.97 -8.61
C HIS A 888 -34.47 15.60 -8.78
N ILE A 889 -35.34 16.43 -8.20
CA ILE A 889 -36.78 16.32 -8.35
C ILE A 889 -37.37 17.71 -8.53
N ASP A 890 -38.09 17.90 -9.63
CA ASP A 890 -38.90 19.09 -9.91
C ASP A 890 -40.25 18.99 -9.16
N ASP A 891 -40.22 19.21 -7.85
CA ASP A 891 -41.40 19.16 -6.96
C ASP A 891 -41.42 20.41 -6.07
N VAL A 892 -42.29 21.36 -6.44
CA VAL A 892 -42.40 22.69 -5.82
C VAL A 892 -42.84 22.58 -4.36
N ASP A 893 -43.83 21.74 -4.06
CA ASP A 893 -44.32 21.55 -2.68
C ASP A 893 -43.21 21.01 -1.77
N ARG A 894 -42.37 20.11 -2.30
CA ARG A 894 -41.21 19.60 -1.57
C ARG A 894 -40.15 20.68 -1.36
N ALA A 895 -39.88 21.51 -2.37
CA ALA A 895 -38.91 22.61 -2.26
C ALA A 895 -39.32 23.62 -1.17
N GLU A 896 -40.58 24.05 -1.14
CA GLU A 896 -41.11 24.95 -0.11
C GLU A 896 -41.02 24.34 1.30
N LYS A 897 -41.37 23.05 1.42
CA LYS A 897 -41.26 22.33 2.70
C LYS A 897 -39.81 22.25 3.18
N LEU A 898 -38.86 21.96 2.29
CA LEU A 898 -37.43 21.92 2.62
C LEU A 898 -36.92 23.30 3.02
N HIS A 899 -37.33 24.36 2.33
CA HIS A 899 -36.98 25.73 2.70
C HIS A 899 -37.38 26.05 4.15
N TRP A 900 -38.64 25.78 4.52
CA TRP A 900 -39.12 26.00 5.89
C TRP A 900 -38.34 25.19 6.93
N LEU A 901 -38.04 23.92 6.64
CA LEU A 901 -37.25 23.06 7.53
C LEU A 901 -35.80 23.56 7.70
N LEU A 902 -35.18 24.06 6.63
CA LEU A 902 -33.85 24.66 6.67
C LEU A 902 -33.84 25.92 7.54
N MET A 903 -34.87 26.78 7.43
CA MET A 903 -35.03 27.95 8.31
C MET A 903 -35.26 27.56 9.77
N LYS A 904 -36.02 26.50 10.03
CA LYS A 904 -36.22 25.96 11.39
C LYS A 904 -34.90 25.46 11.98
N LEU A 905 -34.11 24.71 11.21
CA LEU A 905 -32.78 24.23 11.60
C LEU A 905 -31.77 25.37 11.82
N ALA A 906 -31.91 26.49 11.10
CA ALA A 906 -31.05 27.68 11.26
C ALA A 906 -31.18 28.36 12.64
N ASN A 907 -32.21 28.02 13.43
CA ASN A 907 -32.41 28.57 14.77
C ASN A 907 -31.49 27.97 15.84
N ARG A 908 -30.72 26.93 15.51
CA ARG A 908 -29.75 26.33 16.43
C ARG A 908 -28.41 26.04 15.75
N PRO A 909 -27.33 25.87 16.54
CA PRO A 909 -26.06 25.42 15.99
C PRO A 909 -26.14 24.00 15.39
N ILE A 910 -25.35 23.75 14.35
CA ILE A 910 -25.09 22.41 13.82
C ILE A 910 -24.28 21.63 14.87
N LYS A 911 -24.81 20.49 15.32
CA LYS A 911 -24.15 19.64 16.31
C LYS A 911 -23.32 18.54 15.64
N SER A 912 -22.56 17.79 16.43
CA SER A 912 -21.91 16.59 15.91
C SER A 912 -22.97 15.58 15.44
N ILE A 913 -22.64 14.78 14.43
CA ILE A 913 -23.57 13.79 13.86
C ILE A 913 -24.10 12.80 14.92
N PHE A 914 -23.31 12.51 15.96
CA PHE A 914 -23.73 11.70 17.09
C PHE A 914 -24.87 12.38 17.87
N GLU A 915 -24.71 13.66 18.21
CA GLU A 915 -25.73 14.42 18.94
C GLU A 915 -26.98 14.70 18.09
N GLU A 916 -26.81 14.92 16.78
CA GLU A 916 -27.93 15.05 15.83
C GLU A 916 -28.81 13.78 15.80
N LEU A 917 -28.19 12.61 15.95
CA LEU A 917 -28.83 11.30 15.95
C LEU A 917 -29.23 10.79 17.35
N GLY A 918 -29.19 11.67 18.37
CA GLY A 918 -29.66 11.36 19.71
C GLY A 918 -28.68 10.56 20.59
N LEU A 919 -27.42 10.43 20.17
CA LEU A 919 -26.37 9.82 20.96
C LEU A 919 -25.67 10.86 21.87
N PRO A 920 -25.06 10.42 22.98
CA PRO A 920 -24.32 11.34 23.84
C PRO A 920 -23.11 11.92 23.11
N LYS A 921 -22.64 13.08 23.58
CA LYS A 921 -21.38 13.64 23.12
C LYS A 921 -20.26 12.60 23.31
N PRO A 922 -19.47 12.30 22.27
CA PRO A 922 -18.45 11.27 22.36
C PRO A 922 -17.38 11.62 23.41
N ASN A 923 -17.02 10.62 24.22
CA ASN A 923 -15.87 10.69 25.11
C ASN A 923 -14.55 10.53 24.33
N ARG A 924 -13.41 10.48 25.04
CA ARG A 924 -12.07 10.44 24.41
C ARG A 924 -11.76 9.10 23.71
N ASP A 925 -12.53 8.05 23.95
CA ASP A 925 -12.34 6.72 23.37
C ASP A 925 -13.54 6.26 22.52
N PHE A 926 -14.59 7.09 22.38
CA PHE A 926 -15.84 6.78 21.68
C PHE A 926 -16.54 5.51 22.18
N SER A 927 -16.21 5.03 23.39
CA SER A 927 -16.80 3.83 23.98
C SER A 927 -18.27 4.02 24.36
N ASN A 928 -18.66 5.27 24.64
CA ASN A 928 -20.04 5.66 24.96
C ASN A 928 -20.94 5.87 23.74
N VAL A 929 -20.44 5.67 22.52
CA VAL A 929 -21.19 5.80 21.27
C VAL A 929 -21.36 4.42 20.66
N LYS A 930 -22.59 3.90 20.60
CA LYS A 930 -22.90 2.63 19.94
C LYS A 930 -23.93 2.84 18.82
N PRO A 931 -23.67 2.36 17.59
CA PRO A 931 -24.65 2.44 16.50
C PRO A 931 -26.02 1.88 16.89
N GLU A 932 -26.04 0.75 17.60
CA GLU A 932 -27.25 0.09 18.09
C GLU A 932 -28.11 0.92 19.06
N ASP A 933 -27.53 1.94 19.72
CA ASP A 933 -28.27 2.85 20.62
C ASP A 933 -29.10 3.92 19.86
N VAL A 934 -28.90 4.03 18.54
CA VAL A 934 -29.68 4.93 17.68
C VAL A 934 -31.10 4.38 17.53
N SER A 935 -32.08 5.26 17.70
CA SER A 935 -33.49 4.98 17.48
C SER A 935 -34.19 6.21 16.91
N ILE A 936 -35.22 6.01 16.09
CA ILE A 936 -35.96 7.10 15.42
C ILE A 936 -36.46 8.14 16.43
N GLY A 937 -36.97 7.70 17.58
CA GLY A 937 -37.51 8.58 18.61
C GLY A 937 -36.47 9.42 19.37
N ARG A 938 -35.17 9.12 19.24
CA ARG A 938 -34.09 9.89 19.87
C ARG A 938 -33.41 10.89 18.94
N VAL A 939 -33.55 10.72 17.62
CA VAL A 939 -33.06 11.68 16.62
C VAL A 939 -33.68 13.05 16.91
N LEU A 940 -32.90 14.12 16.79
CA LEU A 940 -33.44 15.46 17.05
C LEU A 940 -34.66 15.72 16.15
N PRO A 941 -35.77 16.28 16.68
CA PRO A 941 -37.02 16.37 15.92
C PRO A 941 -36.89 17.12 14.58
N ASP A 942 -36.14 18.23 14.57
CA ASP A 942 -35.91 19.04 13.37
C ASP A 942 -35.05 18.33 12.32
N ARG A 943 -34.00 17.64 12.76
CA ARG A 943 -33.16 16.74 11.96
C ARG A 943 -34.02 15.64 11.33
N ARG A 944 -34.84 14.98 12.15
CA ARG A 944 -35.70 13.88 11.71
C ARG A 944 -36.70 14.34 10.65
N GLU A 945 -37.32 15.50 10.84
CA GLU A 945 -38.25 16.08 9.87
C GLU A 945 -37.57 16.34 8.51
N LEU A 946 -36.35 16.91 8.50
CA LEU A 946 -35.58 17.13 7.27
C LEU A 946 -35.24 15.81 6.57
N ASP A 947 -34.62 14.88 7.30
CA ASP A 947 -34.19 13.60 6.73
C ASP A 947 -35.39 12.81 6.20
N ARG A 948 -36.53 12.84 6.89
CA ARG A 948 -37.75 12.16 6.47
C ARG A 948 -38.22 12.60 5.09
N VAL A 949 -38.17 13.90 4.78
CA VAL A 949 -38.55 14.41 3.44
C VAL A 949 -37.63 13.82 2.36
N ILE A 950 -36.33 13.78 2.61
CA ILE A 950 -35.35 13.23 1.66
C ILE A 950 -35.49 11.71 1.52
N PHE A 951 -35.66 11.02 2.64
CA PHE A 951 -35.81 9.57 2.69
C PHE A 951 -37.10 9.08 2.02
N GLU A 952 -38.22 9.77 2.24
CA GLU A 952 -39.49 9.48 1.56
C GLU A 952 -39.38 9.72 0.05
N ALA A 953 -38.68 10.78 -0.38
CA ALA A 953 -38.43 11.03 -1.79
C ALA A 953 -37.57 9.92 -2.44
N LEU A 954 -36.63 9.36 -1.68
CA LEU A 954 -35.84 8.18 -2.07
C LEU A 954 -36.63 6.85 -1.93
N GLY A 955 -37.81 6.84 -1.31
CA GLY A 955 -38.61 5.63 -1.12
C GLY A 955 -38.11 4.69 -0.01
N LEU A 956 -37.38 5.22 0.98
CA LEU A 956 -36.89 4.44 2.12
C LEU A 956 -38.01 4.20 3.15
N THR A 957 -38.14 2.96 3.59
CA THR A 957 -38.99 2.54 4.73
C THR A 957 -38.42 3.04 6.06
N GLU A 958 -39.21 3.12 7.13
CA GLU A 958 -38.69 3.56 8.43
C GLU A 958 -37.52 2.70 8.95
N GLU A 959 -37.53 1.39 8.69
CA GLU A 959 -36.44 0.48 9.04
C GLU A 959 -35.16 0.84 8.29
N GLU A 960 -35.23 1.04 6.96
CA GLU A 960 -34.09 1.47 6.16
C GLU A 960 -33.57 2.85 6.59
N GLN A 961 -34.47 3.77 6.97
CA GLN A 961 -34.10 5.09 7.48
C GLN A 961 -33.31 4.98 8.80
N LEU A 962 -33.71 4.09 9.70
CA LEU A 962 -32.96 3.80 10.92
C LEU A 962 -31.58 3.22 10.59
N GLU A 963 -31.49 2.32 9.61
CA GLU A 963 -30.22 1.76 9.16
C GLU A 963 -29.29 2.82 8.53
N VAL A 964 -29.82 3.84 7.85
CA VAL A 964 -29.01 4.99 7.40
C VAL A 964 -28.32 5.66 8.59
N TYR A 965 -29.07 5.93 9.66
CA TYR A 965 -28.53 6.58 10.84
C TYR A 965 -27.47 5.73 11.54
N ARG A 966 -27.72 4.42 11.69
CA ARG A 966 -26.76 3.48 12.29
C ARG A 966 -25.47 3.39 11.47
N ALA A 967 -25.59 3.24 10.16
CA ALA A 967 -24.46 3.19 9.24
C ALA A 967 -23.58 4.44 9.30
N VAL A 968 -24.18 5.64 9.36
CA VAL A 968 -23.44 6.89 9.52
C VAL A 968 -22.67 6.91 10.83
N VAL A 969 -23.29 6.54 11.95
CA VAL A 969 -22.62 6.48 13.26
C VAL A 969 -21.46 5.48 13.23
N GLU A 970 -21.67 4.30 12.65
CA GLU A 970 -20.66 3.25 12.53
C GLU A 970 -19.43 3.73 11.74
N LEU A 971 -19.64 4.27 10.54
CA LEU A 971 -18.56 4.73 9.67
C LEU A 971 -17.76 5.89 10.29
N VAL A 972 -18.46 6.89 10.84
CA VAL A 972 -17.83 8.04 11.50
C VAL A 972 -17.06 7.59 12.73
N LYS A 973 -17.64 6.71 13.56
CA LYS A 973 -16.95 6.16 14.73
C LYS A 973 -15.72 5.36 14.32
N ALA A 974 -15.84 4.48 13.33
CA ALA A 974 -14.74 3.66 12.84
C ALA A 974 -13.56 4.53 12.38
N ARG A 975 -13.82 5.58 11.58
CA ARG A 975 -12.79 6.54 11.15
C ARG A 975 -12.12 7.24 12.34
N LEU A 976 -12.88 7.74 13.30
CA LEU A 976 -12.35 8.53 14.42
C LEU A 976 -11.59 7.69 15.45
N VAL A 977 -12.06 6.48 15.74
CA VAL A 977 -11.35 5.51 16.58
C VAL A 977 -10.03 5.12 15.91
N LYS A 978 -10.10 4.78 14.63
CA LYS A 978 -8.94 4.43 13.81
C LYS A 978 -7.91 5.55 13.77
N ALA A 979 -8.34 6.80 13.66
CA ALA A 979 -7.48 7.97 13.72
C ALA A 979 -6.74 8.13 15.06
N ARG A 980 -7.41 7.84 16.19
CA ARG A 980 -6.83 8.02 17.53
C ARG A 980 -5.78 6.99 17.89
N THR A 981 -5.91 5.76 17.39
CA THR A 981 -4.85 4.74 17.52
C THR A 981 -3.51 5.21 16.92
N PHE A 982 -3.52 6.04 15.87
CA PHE A 982 -2.31 6.66 15.32
C PHE A 982 -1.72 7.75 16.24
N SER A 983 -2.57 8.51 16.96
CA SER A 983 -2.11 9.66 17.75
C SER A 983 -1.47 9.31 19.11
N LYS A 984 -1.79 8.14 19.69
CA LYS A 984 -1.33 7.75 21.04
C LYS A 984 0.17 7.42 21.14
N LYS A 985 0.90 7.25 20.02
CA LYS A 985 2.32 6.88 20.04
C LYS A 985 3.30 8.05 20.03
N GLY A 986 2.85 9.28 19.81
CA GLY A 986 3.70 10.48 19.83
C GLY A 986 3.91 11.14 21.20
N LYS A 987 3.34 10.57 22.28
CA LYS A 987 3.49 11.06 23.66
C LYS A 987 3.60 9.88 24.62
N ARG A 988 4.66 9.09 24.53
CA ARG A 988 5.16 8.29 25.64
C ARG A 988 6.67 8.25 25.59
#